data_AF-B5Y5J2-F1
#
_entry.id   AF-B5Y5J2-F1
#
_cell.length_a   1.000
_cell.length_b   1.000
_cell.length_c   1.000
_cell.angle_alpha   90.00
_cell.angle_beta   90.00
_cell.angle_gamma   90.00
#
_symmetry.space_group_name_H-M   'P 1'
#
loop_
_entity.id
_entity.type
_entity.pdbx_description
1 polymer ?
#
loop_
_entity_poly.entity_id
_entity_poly.type
_entity_poly.pdbx_seq_one_letter_code
_entity_poly.pdbx_strand_id
1 'polypeptide(L)'
;KDMGTWSTYAPTNTEQQRRLHRTVLLLLVRSRLLSVHDLDSFLAARADNGSNHIWLEFSLLFIRTAFMEKIATTADFPKLLDLMSQVAEGRSDASAQIPQSFRKPILLMLEEARVPALQIHAPVPASASKSVETQRLESSSIASFFRNDPTTAKQQVTALLEGWIRLQSEPSLNEKALAQYMIILQRFGMGKNEEQTERFLRNSVIIVVDAALKSSTQRGDGKKHINYVFIDHFAKLLGILVRHMNAGGSADQVNAQRLGVLNKILGTIVRSMMWHYESSMEGSANPWDQRPWFRLLLNLVIDLNKPDPVFEAVRLGILSVFGAAFHVCQPMIFPAFAFSWLELVSHRHFLPNLILFSDEKGWNVAHQLLIDQLLFLEPSLRRVELTVPVKKLYEGTLRVLLVLLHDFPTFLAGFHLSFCNVIPESCVQLRNIILSATPKAMNPPDPFTPNLKIDLLPEISQSPTILSNILSPIASFRGHLDAFLKDGQRRNFLLELLPLLHRDGGAEIDVPKVNSLVVYVGAHALARLQNSQISLTRTPEMEVIQKLMELEDRGRYVCLNAIVNQLRYPSSHTHYFSCVVLYLFSEFKSVAVKEQVTRVLLERLIVNRPHPWGLLITFIELVKNQRYGFWNYPFTRCATEIEKVFESVARSC
;
A
#
# COMPACT_ATOMS: atom_id res chain seq x y z
N LYS A 1 8.76 9.02 10.02
CA LYS A 1 7.61 9.66 9.34
C LYS A 1 6.61 10.02 10.42
N ASP A 2 6.33 11.30 10.61
CA ASP A 2 5.41 11.76 11.64
C ASP A 2 3.98 11.34 11.28
N MET A 3 3.46 10.34 11.99
CA MET A 3 2.12 9.81 11.75
C MET A 3 1.02 10.80 12.14
N GLY A 4 1.38 11.97 12.70
CA GLY A 4 0.49 13.12 12.83
C GLY A 4 -0.05 13.65 11.51
N THR A 5 0.55 13.33 10.35
CA THR A 5 -0.08 13.65 9.06
C THR A 5 -1.32 12.78 8.79
N TRP A 6 -1.34 11.51 9.20
CA TRP A 6 -2.49 10.63 8.96
C TRP A 6 -3.77 11.12 9.63
N SER A 7 -3.68 11.75 10.81
CA SER A 7 -4.86 12.37 11.43
C SER A 7 -5.45 13.52 10.62
N THR A 8 -4.65 14.15 9.76
CA THR A 8 -5.07 15.29 8.93
C THR A 8 -5.72 14.90 7.60
N TYR A 9 -5.70 13.61 7.23
CA TYR A 9 -6.18 13.08 5.94
C TYR A 9 -7.48 12.23 6.05
N ALA A 10 -8.38 12.55 6.97
CA ALA A 10 -9.68 11.85 7.02
C ALA A 10 -10.45 12.06 5.70
N PRO A 11 -10.76 11.01 4.93
CA PRO A 11 -11.60 11.15 3.75
C PRO A 11 -13.04 11.27 4.26
N THR A 12 -13.54 12.49 4.39
CA THR A 12 -14.86 12.77 4.97
C THR A 12 -16.01 12.53 3.99
N ASN A 13 -15.73 12.17 2.73
CA ASN A 13 -16.71 12.15 1.65
C ASN A 13 -17.67 10.94 1.72
N THR A 14 -17.28 9.81 2.33
CA THR A 14 -18.15 8.62 2.44
C THR A 14 -18.09 7.96 3.82
N GLU A 15 -19.17 7.30 4.25
CA GLU A 15 -19.25 6.63 5.56
C GLU A 15 -18.24 5.49 5.71
N GLN A 16 -17.98 4.72 4.64
CA GLN A 16 -16.99 3.64 4.65
C GLN A 16 -15.56 4.16 4.85
N GLN A 17 -15.21 5.28 4.21
CA GLN A 17 -13.93 5.94 4.38
C GLN A 17 -13.76 6.50 5.80
N ARG A 18 -14.82 7.12 6.36
CA ARG A 18 -14.83 7.57 7.75
C ARG A 18 -14.66 6.41 8.72
N ARG A 19 -15.31 5.28 8.49
CA ARG A 19 -15.15 4.07 9.32
C ARG A 19 -13.73 3.53 9.27
N LEU A 20 -13.16 3.37 8.07
CA LEU A 20 -11.78 2.90 7.89
C LEU A 20 -10.79 3.86 8.55
N HIS A 21 -10.94 5.16 8.32
CA HIS A 21 -10.07 6.17 8.89
C HIS A 21 -10.14 6.21 10.42
N ARG A 22 -11.33 6.07 11.01
CA ARG A 22 -11.50 5.93 12.46
C ARG A 22 -10.77 4.70 13.00
N THR A 23 -10.90 3.55 12.35
CA THR A 23 -10.19 2.33 12.74
C THR A 23 -8.67 2.53 12.69
N VAL A 24 -8.15 3.15 11.63
CA VAL A 24 -6.71 3.44 11.52
C VAL A 24 -6.26 4.42 12.60
N LEU A 25 -7.01 5.50 12.86
CA LEU A 25 -6.70 6.46 13.93
C LEU A 25 -6.69 5.81 15.31
N LEU A 26 -7.64 4.92 15.61
CA LEU A 26 -7.67 4.18 16.87
C LEU A 26 -6.43 3.29 17.01
N LEU A 27 -6.02 2.61 15.94
CA LEU A 27 -4.79 1.82 15.93
C LEU A 27 -3.55 2.68 16.12
N LEU A 28 -3.49 3.87 15.51
CA LEU A 28 -2.36 4.81 15.65
C LEU A 28 -2.25 5.39 17.06
N VAL A 29 -3.37 5.77 17.68
CA VAL A 29 -3.38 6.23 19.08
C VAL A 29 -3.01 5.08 20.02
N ARG A 30 -3.58 3.89 19.80
CA ARG A 30 -3.29 2.69 20.59
C ARG A 30 -1.82 2.27 20.54
N SER A 31 -1.18 2.44 19.39
CA SER A 31 0.24 2.15 19.19
C SER A 31 1.16 3.31 19.60
N ARG A 32 0.62 4.39 20.17
CA ARG A 32 1.34 5.64 20.54
C ARG A 32 2.14 6.23 19.40
N LEU A 33 1.70 5.93 18.19
CA LEU A 33 2.30 6.38 16.95
C LEU A 33 1.85 7.81 16.62
N LEU A 34 0.81 8.30 17.28
CA LEU A 34 0.25 9.64 17.08
C LEU A 34 0.15 10.38 18.42
N SER A 35 0.53 11.66 18.42
CA SER A 35 0.45 12.54 19.59
C SER A 35 -1.01 12.81 19.94
N VAL A 36 -1.45 12.35 21.11
CA VAL A 36 -2.86 12.42 21.52
C VAL A 36 -3.31 13.88 21.72
N HIS A 37 -2.43 14.73 22.23
CA HIS A 37 -2.68 16.17 22.39
C HIS A 37 -2.86 16.89 21.04
N ASP A 38 -2.08 16.51 20.03
CA ASP A 38 -2.19 17.09 18.69
C ASP A 38 -3.43 16.59 17.97
N LEU A 39 -3.82 15.32 18.21
CA LEU A 39 -5.07 14.76 17.72
C LEU A 39 -6.30 15.44 18.35
N ASP A 40 -6.29 15.63 19.67
CA ASP A 40 -7.33 16.33 20.41
C ASP A 40 -7.53 17.74 19.85
N SER A 41 -6.43 18.48 19.69
CA SER A 41 -6.44 19.82 19.09
C SER A 41 -6.96 19.82 17.66
N PHE A 42 -6.56 18.83 16.86
CA PHE A 42 -6.97 18.73 15.45
C PHE A 42 -8.45 18.39 15.29
N LEU A 43 -8.94 17.37 16.01
CA LEU A 43 -10.34 16.93 15.91
C LEU A 43 -11.29 18.00 16.43
N ALA A 44 -10.94 18.68 17.53
CA ALA A 44 -11.70 19.81 18.04
C ALA A 44 -11.77 20.96 17.02
N ALA A 45 -10.64 21.31 16.39
CA ALA A 45 -10.59 22.36 15.37
C ALA A 45 -11.41 22.02 14.11
N ARG A 46 -11.45 20.74 13.69
CA ARG A 46 -12.20 20.32 12.48
C ARG A 46 -13.70 20.20 12.70
N ALA A 47 -14.13 19.92 13.92
CA ALA A 47 -15.53 19.93 14.29
C ALA A 47 -16.13 21.35 14.31
N ASP A 48 -15.29 22.40 14.24
CA ASP A 48 -15.66 23.79 13.99
C ASP A 48 -16.77 24.31 14.93
N ASN A 49 -16.50 24.24 16.24
CA ASN A 49 -17.47 24.56 17.31
C ASN A 49 -18.81 23.82 17.21
N GLY A 50 -18.86 22.67 16.52
CA GLY A 50 -20.08 21.87 16.31
C GLY A 50 -20.81 22.18 15.00
N SER A 51 -20.35 23.16 14.22
CA SER A 51 -20.93 23.53 12.92
C SER A 51 -20.68 22.46 11.85
N ASN A 52 -19.58 21.69 11.98
CA ASN A 52 -19.25 20.62 11.04
C ASN A 52 -19.79 19.26 11.53
N HIS A 53 -21.03 18.94 11.18
CA HIS A 53 -21.72 17.73 11.63
C HIS A 53 -20.98 16.42 11.32
N ILE A 54 -20.27 16.34 10.19
CA ILE A 54 -19.51 15.14 9.78
C ILE A 54 -18.33 14.91 10.73
N TRP A 55 -17.60 15.98 11.06
CA TRP A 55 -16.46 15.91 11.96
C TRP A 55 -16.88 15.77 13.42
N LEU A 56 -18.04 16.31 13.79
CA LEU A 56 -18.63 16.13 15.12
C LEU A 56 -19.03 14.66 15.34
N GLU A 57 -19.77 14.06 14.40
CA GLU A 57 -20.15 12.64 14.43
C GLU A 57 -18.91 11.73 14.44
N PHE A 58 -17.95 12.01 13.55
CA PHE A 58 -16.70 11.27 13.47
C PHE A 58 -15.94 11.28 14.81
N SER A 59 -15.77 12.48 15.39
CA SER A 59 -15.04 12.68 16.62
C SER A 59 -15.73 12.01 17.81
N LEU A 60 -17.06 12.09 17.88
CA LEU A 60 -17.86 11.43 18.92
C LEU A 60 -17.71 9.91 18.87
N LEU A 61 -17.82 9.32 17.67
CA LEU A 61 -17.65 7.87 17.50
C LEU A 61 -16.21 7.43 17.81
N PHE A 62 -15.23 8.26 17.44
CA PHE A 62 -13.83 8.00 17.74
C PHE A 62 -13.55 7.98 19.25
N ILE A 63 -13.90 9.04 19.99
CA ILE A 63 -13.62 9.11 21.44
C ILE A 63 -14.39 8.07 22.24
N ARG A 64 -15.64 7.78 21.85
CA ARG A 64 -16.43 6.74 22.51
C ARG A 64 -15.77 5.37 22.36
N THR A 65 -15.33 5.01 21.15
CA THR A 65 -14.58 3.77 20.93
C THR A 65 -13.25 3.79 21.67
N ALA A 66 -12.52 4.92 21.67
CA ALA A 66 -11.24 5.05 22.36
C ALA A 66 -11.37 4.84 23.88
N PHE A 67 -12.43 5.34 24.51
CA PHE A 67 -12.67 5.16 25.94
C PHE A 67 -13.17 3.75 26.27
N MET A 68 -14.12 3.22 25.50
CA MET A 68 -14.66 1.86 25.69
C MET A 68 -13.59 0.78 25.52
N GLU A 69 -12.70 0.95 24.55
CA GLU A 69 -11.57 0.03 24.31
C GLU A 69 -10.35 0.34 25.18
N LYS A 70 -10.43 1.33 26.09
CA LYS A 70 -9.34 1.77 26.97
C LYS A 70 -8.06 2.15 26.21
N ILE A 71 -8.23 2.66 24.99
CA ILE A 71 -7.15 3.18 24.14
C ILE A 71 -6.68 4.54 24.64
N ALA A 72 -7.60 5.35 25.16
CA ALA A 72 -7.33 6.65 25.76
C ALA A 72 -8.28 6.92 26.94
N THR A 73 -7.95 7.92 27.73
CA THR A 73 -8.74 8.39 28.88
C THR A 73 -9.32 9.77 28.63
N THR A 74 -10.24 10.19 29.50
CA THR A 74 -10.80 11.55 29.44
C THR A 74 -9.74 12.64 29.60
N ALA A 75 -8.61 12.34 30.27
CA ALA A 75 -7.51 13.28 30.43
C ALA A 75 -6.74 13.54 29.12
N ASP A 76 -6.83 12.62 28.15
CA ASP A 76 -6.07 12.72 26.91
C ASP A 76 -6.76 13.59 25.83
N PHE A 77 -8.07 13.85 25.98
CA PHE A 77 -8.88 14.60 25.01
C PHE A 77 -9.67 15.78 25.63
N PRO A 78 -9.01 16.70 26.35
CA PRO A 78 -9.70 17.77 27.06
C PRO A 78 -10.44 18.75 26.13
N LYS A 79 -9.87 19.10 24.97
CA LYS A 79 -10.48 20.09 24.05
C LYS A 79 -11.71 19.53 23.36
N LEU A 80 -11.64 18.27 22.94
CA LEU A 80 -12.76 17.61 22.31
C LEU A 80 -13.90 17.34 23.30
N LEU A 81 -13.59 17.01 24.56
CA LEU A 81 -14.60 16.86 25.61
C LEU A 81 -15.28 18.18 25.99
N ASP A 82 -14.52 19.28 26.03
CA ASP A 82 -15.07 20.62 26.24
C ASP A 82 -16.03 21.00 25.09
N LEU A 83 -15.61 20.80 23.84
CA LEU A 83 -16.46 21.00 22.67
C LEU A 83 -17.75 20.17 22.72
N MET A 84 -17.65 18.88 23.04
CA MET A 84 -18.82 17.99 23.14
C MET A 84 -19.77 18.44 24.25
N SER A 85 -19.24 18.92 25.38
CA SER A 85 -20.03 19.46 26.48
C SER A 85 -20.76 20.74 26.07
N GLN A 86 -20.08 21.67 25.38
CA GLN A 86 -20.68 22.89 24.85
C GLN A 86 -21.80 22.61 23.83
N VAL A 87 -21.61 21.62 22.96
CA VAL A 87 -22.65 21.17 22.00
C VAL A 87 -23.84 20.56 22.75
N ALA A 88 -23.61 19.70 23.75
CA ALA A 88 -24.68 19.08 24.52
C ALA A 88 -25.50 20.10 25.34
N GLU A 89 -24.86 21.16 25.83
CA GLU A 89 -25.49 22.24 26.59
C GLU A 89 -26.14 23.31 25.71
N GLY A 90 -25.97 23.23 24.38
CA GLY A 90 -26.54 24.20 23.43
C GLY A 90 -25.81 25.54 23.41
N ARG A 91 -24.53 25.57 23.80
CA ARG A 91 -23.65 26.76 23.81
C ARG A 91 -22.77 26.87 22.55
N SER A 92 -23.06 26.07 21.53
CA SER A 92 -22.33 25.99 20.25
C SER A 92 -22.87 26.99 19.22
N ASP A 93 -22.01 27.47 18.31
CA ASP A 93 -22.36 28.36 17.19
C ASP A 93 -23.15 27.66 16.04
N ALA A 94 -23.47 26.37 16.19
CA ALA A 94 -24.16 25.57 15.18
C ALA A 94 -25.67 25.89 15.08
N SER A 95 -26.27 25.62 13.92
CA SER A 95 -27.72 25.83 13.73
C SER A 95 -28.53 25.01 14.74
N ALA A 96 -29.64 25.57 15.24
CA ALA A 96 -30.43 25.03 16.37
C ALA A 96 -30.94 23.58 16.20
N GLN A 97 -30.85 22.99 15.01
CA GLN A 97 -31.23 21.60 14.72
C GLN A 97 -30.10 20.58 15.00
N ILE A 98 -28.83 20.98 14.95
CA ILE A 98 -27.69 20.07 15.10
C ILE A 98 -27.49 19.62 16.56
N PRO A 99 -27.52 20.50 17.58
CA PRO A 99 -27.36 20.11 18.98
C PRO A 99 -28.40 19.08 19.46
N GLN A 100 -29.62 19.10 18.94
CA GLN A 100 -30.69 18.19 19.37
C GLN A 100 -30.42 16.72 19.00
N SER A 101 -29.76 16.46 17.87
CA SER A 101 -29.46 15.11 17.38
C SER A 101 -28.27 14.44 18.09
N PHE A 102 -27.29 15.23 18.54
CA PHE A 102 -26.05 14.74 19.18
C PHE A 102 -26.06 14.82 20.71
N ARG A 103 -26.96 15.61 21.33
CA ARG A 103 -27.03 15.79 22.79
C ARG A 103 -27.15 14.48 23.57
N LYS A 104 -28.08 13.60 23.19
CA LYS A 104 -28.29 12.32 23.89
C LYS A 104 -27.08 11.37 23.71
N PRO A 105 -26.54 11.16 22.49
CA PRO A 105 -25.30 10.40 22.29
C PRO A 105 -24.09 10.93 23.08
N ILE A 106 -23.90 12.25 23.16
CA ILE A 106 -22.79 12.87 23.88
C ILE A 106 -22.92 12.65 25.39
N LEU A 107 -24.11 12.87 25.96
CA LEU A 107 -24.34 12.66 27.40
C LEU A 107 -24.10 11.21 27.81
N LEU A 108 -24.55 10.25 27.00
CA LEU A 108 -24.29 8.82 27.23
C LEU A 108 -22.79 8.50 27.21
N MET A 109 -22.04 9.06 26.26
CA MET A 109 -20.59 8.87 26.18
C MET A 109 -19.86 9.47 27.41
N LEU A 110 -20.28 10.66 27.87
CA LEU A 110 -19.70 11.30 29.07
C LEU A 110 -20.00 10.54 30.36
N GLU A 111 -21.18 9.90 30.44
CA GLU A 111 -21.57 9.05 31.56
C GLU A 111 -20.80 7.71 31.56
N GLU A 112 -20.66 7.08 30.38
CA GLU A 112 -19.82 5.89 30.17
C GLU A 112 -18.34 6.15 30.55
N ALA A 113 -17.84 7.37 30.33
CA ALA A 113 -16.46 7.77 30.61
C ALA A 113 -16.17 8.10 32.09
N ARG A 114 -17.18 8.25 32.95
CA ARG A 114 -17.03 8.62 34.37
C ARG A 114 -16.84 7.43 35.32
N VAL A 115 -16.92 6.19 34.85
CA VAL A 115 -16.74 4.99 35.69
C VAL A 115 -15.25 4.70 35.91
N PRO A 116 -14.68 4.88 37.13
CA PRO A 116 -13.24 4.71 37.34
C PRO A 116 -12.87 3.23 37.48
N ALA A 117 -11.82 2.80 36.77
CA ALA A 117 -11.15 1.54 37.05
C ALA A 117 -10.38 1.65 38.39
N LEU A 118 -10.79 0.86 39.38
CA LEU A 118 -10.08 0.70 40.64
C LEU A 118 -8.68 0.10 40.39
N GLN A 119 -7.66 0.91 40.74
CA GLN A 119 -6.35 0.59 41.31
C GLN A 119 -5.52 -0.57 40.72
N ILE A 120 -4.32 -0.25 40.23
CA ILE A 120 -3.01 -0.67 40.78
C ILE A 120 -1.95 0.27 40.17
N HIS A 121 -1.31 1.07 41.02
CA HIS A 121 -0.14 1.89 40.69
C HIS A 121 1.00 1.49 41.62
N ALA A 122 2.17 1.19 41.06
CA ALA A 122 3.45 1.34 41.74
C ALA A 122 4.54 1.72 40.69
N PRO A 123 5.47 2.64 40.99
CA PRO A 123 6.35 3.26 39.99
C PRO A 123 7.78 2.66 39.98
N VAL A 124 8.44 2.61 38.82
CA VAL A 124 9.90 2.39 38.70
C VAL A 124 10.48 3.25 37.53
N PRO A 125 11.69 3.83 37.66
CA PRO A 125 12.19 4.93 36.83
C PRO A 125 13.04 4.51 35.61
N ALA A 126 13.39 5.52 34.81
CA ALA A 126 13.98 5.49 33.48
C ALA A 126 15.34 4.77 33.33
N SER A 127 15.47 3.94 32.29
CA SER A 127 16.57 3.97 31.30
C SER A 127 16.43 2.83 30.25
N ALA A 128 16.69 3.19 28.99
CA ALA A 128 17.07 2.35 27.84
C ALA A 128 16.38 0.98 27.61
N SER A 129 15.37 0.94 26.71
CA SER A 129 15.11 -0.09 25.67
C SER A 129 13.66 -0.01 25.13
N LYS A 130 13.44 0.75 24.05
CA LYS A 130 12.09 1.05 23.48
C LYS A 130 11.53 0.02 22.48
N SER A 131 11.97 -1.24 22.52
CA SER A 131 11.47 -2.30 21.62
C SER A 131 10.68 -3.41 22.32
N VAL A 132 10.56 -3.41 23.66
CA VAL A 132 9.96 -4.53 24.41
C VAL A 132 8.58 -4.22 25.01
N GLU A 133 8.21 -2.93 25.15
CA GLU A 133 6.91 -2.56 25.76
C GLU A 133 5.70 -2.66 24.82
N THR A 134 5.88 -2.51 23.50
CA THR A 134 4.78 -2.62 22.52
C THR A 134 4.25 -4.06 22.41
N GLN A 135 5.11 -5.07 22.59
CA GLN A 135 4.72 -6.50 22.58
C GLN A 135 3.87 -6.92 23.79
N ARG A 136 3.96 -6.21 24.93
CA ARG A 136 3.21 -6.57 26.15
C ARG A 136 1.77 -6.03 26.19
N LEU A 137 1.47 -4.96 25.44
CA LEU A 137 0.12 -4.39 25.36
C LEU A 137 -0.73 -5.05 24.25
N GLU A 138 -0.11 -5.56 23.19
CA GLU A 138 -0.79 -6.36 22.15
C GLU A 138 -1.15 -7.76 22.64
N SER A 139 -0.22 -8.44 23.33
CA SER A 139 -0.45 -9.74 23.96
C SER A 139 -1.60 -9.73 24.98
N SER A 140 -1.86 -8.60 25.66
CA SER A 140 -3.02 -8.43 26.55
C SER A 140 -4.38 -8.57 25.84
N SER A 141 -4.53 -8.01 24.63
CA SER A 141 -5.78 -8.06 23.85
C SER A 141 -5.94 -9.30 22.97
N ILE A 142 -4.83 -9.91 22.56
CA ILE A 142 -4.84 -11.17 21.83
C ILE A 142 -4.98 -12.34 22.82
N ALA A 143 -4.45 -12.22 24.05
CA ALA A 143 -4.72 -13.19 25.09
C ALA A 143 -6.19 -13.15 25.56
N SER A 144 -6.86 -11.99 25.59
CA SER A 144 -8.30 -11.92 25.86
C SER A 144 -9.15 -12.56 24.76
N PHE A 145 -8.69 -12.54 23.50
CA PHE A 145 -9.31 -13.23 22.37
C PHE A 145 -9.42 -14.76 22.56
N PHE A 146 -8.66 -15.38 23.46
CA PHE A 146 -8.74 -16.82 23.77
C PHE A 146 -9.20 -17.16 25.21
N ARG A 147 -9.26 -16.18 26.13
CA ARG A 147 -9.48 -16.45 27.58
C ARG A 147 -10.93 -16.65 28.02
N ASN A 148 -11.91 -16.35 27.17
CA ASN A 148 -13.33 -16.37 27.54
C ASN A 148 -14.11 -17.59 27.01
N ASP A 149 -13.42 -18.66 26.60
CA ASP A 149 -14.10 -19.85 26.07
C ASP A 149 -14.52 -20.82 27.18
N PRO A 150 -15.75 -21.38 27.10
CA PRO A 150 -16.14 -22.53 27.92
C PRO A 150 -15.15 -23.68 27.71
N THR A 151 -14.87 -24.43 28.79
CA THR A 151 -13.93 -25.57 28.74
C THR A 151 -14.31 -26.64 27.71
N THR A 152 -15.62 -26.79 27.42
CA THR A 152 -16.16 -27.73 26.44
C THR A 152 -16.14 -27.21 25.00
N ALA A 153 -15.81 -25.93 24.76
CA ALA A 153 -15.91 -25.29 23.46
C ALA A 153 -15.07 -26.00 22.39
N LYS A 154 -13.82 -26.34 22.71
CA LYS A 154 -12.92 -27.04 21.77
C LYS A 154 -13.47 -28.42 21.38
N GLN A 155 -14.03 -29.16 22.34
CA GLN A 155 -14.63 -30.47 22.09
C GLN A 155 -15.89 -30.36 21.21
N GLN A 156 -16.77 -29.40 21.50
CA GLN A 156 -17.98 -29.15 20.71
C GLN A 156 -17.64 -28.79 19.26
N VAL A 157 -16.67 -27.89 19.05
CA VAL A 157 -16.22 -27.49 17.71
C VAL A 157 -15.57 -28.67 16.98
N THR A 158 -14.78 -29.49 17.68
CA THR A 158 -14.18 -30.71 17.09
C THR A 158 -15.27 -31.66 16.60
N ALA A 159 -16.31 -31.92 17.40
CA ALA A 159 -17.42 -32.78 17.00
C ALA A 159 -18.17 -32.26 15.76
N LEU A 160 -18.35 -30.94 15.65
CA LEU A 160 -18.93 -30.32 14.45
C LEU A 160 -18.04 -30.54 13.22
N LEU A 161 -16.73 -30.31 13.34
CA LEU A 161 -15.78 -30.52 12.23
C LEU A 161 -15.74 -31.99 11.79
N GLU A 162 -15.75 -32.94 12.72
CA GLU A 162 -15.84 -34.36 12.38
C GLU A 162 -17.14 -34.70 11.65
N GLY A 163 -18.27 -34.14 12.10
CA GLY A 163 -19.54 -34.27 11.40
C GLY A 163 -19.49 -33.77 9.97
N TRP A 164 -18.84 -32.62 9.75
CA TRP A 164 -18.61 -32.08 8.40
C TRP A 164 -17.75 -32.99 7.52
N ILE A 165 -16.66 -33.54 8.07
CA ILE A 165 -15.75 -34.40 7.31
C ILE A 165 -16.45 -35.71 6.91
N ARG A 166 -17.26 -36.29 7.82
CA ARG A 166 -18.08 -37.47 7.50
C ARG A 166 -19.05 -37.19 6.36
N LEU A 167 -19.73 -36.04 6.41
CA LEU A 167 -20.65 -35.62 5.35
C LEU A 167 -19.94 -35.47 3.99
N GLN A 168 -18.71 -34.96 3.98
CA GLN A 168 -17.91 -34.84 2.75
C GLN A 168 -17.37 -36.17 2.22
N SER A 169 -17.31 -37.20 3.06
CA SER A 169 -16.86 -38.55 2.67
C SER A 169 -17.96 -39.37 2.00
N GLU A 170 -19.21 -38.89 1.99
CA GLU A 170 -20.31 -39.54 1.29
C GLU A 170 -20.20 -39.35 -0.23
N PRO A 171 -20.43 -40.39 -1.06
CA PRO A 171 -20.18 -40.37 -2.51
C PRO A 171 -20.99 -39.32 -3.29
N SER A 172 -22.09 -38.81 -2.71
CA SER A 172 -22.89 -37.73 -3.29
C SER A 172 -23.35 -36.78 -2.19
N LEU A 173 -22.65 -35.66 -2.03
CA LEU A 173 -23.07 -34.58 -1.14
C LEU A 173 -24.40 -34.00 -1.65
N ASN A 174 -25.51 -34.41 -1.04
CA ASN A 174 -26.84 -33.97 -1.43
C ASN A 174 -27.15 -32.58 -0.84
N GLU A 175 -27.79 -31.70 -1.61
CA GLU A 175 -28.22 -30.35 -1.14
C GLU A 175 -29.05 -30.42 0.14
N LYS A 176 -29.84 -31.48 0.31
CA LYS A 176 -30.62 -31.72 1.53
C LYS A 176 -29.72 -31.96 2.76
N ALA A 177 -28.62 -32.71 2.60
CA ALA A 177 -27.69 -32.99 3.67
C ALA A 177 -26.88 -31.74 4.04
N LEU A 178 -26.53 -30.92 3.05
CA LEU A 178 -25.95 -29.59 3.25
C LEU A 178 -26.88 -28.67 4.03
N ALA A 179 -28.16 -28.59 3.64
CA ALA A 179 -29.16 -27.79 4.35
C ALA A 179 -29.33 -28.25 5.81
N GLN A 180 -29.39 -29.56 6.05
CA GLN A 180 -29.43 -30.13 7.40
C GLN A 180 -28.20 -29.74 8.22
N TYR A 181 -27.00 -29.81 7.63
CA TYR A 181 -25.78 -29.41 8.32
C TYR A 181 -25.74 -27.91 8.63
N MET A 182 -26.24 -27.05 7.73
CA MET A 182 -26.40 -25.62 8.00
C MET A 182 -27.35 -25.35 9.19
N ILE A 183 -28.43 -26.12 9.33
CA ILE A 183 -29.33 -26.02 10.49
C ILE A 183 -28.61 -26.41 11.80
N ILE A 184 -27.77 -27.45 11.77
CA ILE A 184 -26.94 -27.85 12.93
C ILE A 184 -26.04 -26.68 13.37
N LEU A 185 -25.36 -26.03 12.42
CA LEU A 185 -24.50 -24.88 12.71
C LEU A 185 -25.29 -23.66 13.22
N GLN A 186 -26.46 -23.39 12.66
CA GLN A 186 -27.33 -22.33 13.16
C GLN A 186 -27.85 -22.62 14.57
N ARG A 187 -28.13 -23.89 14.90
CA ARG A 187 -28.53 -24.31 16.26
C ARG A 187 -27.40 -24.18 17.27
N PHE A 188 -26.15 -24.40 16.84
CA PHE A 188 -24.96 -24.07 17.64
C PHE A 188 -24.83 -22.56 17.91
N GLY A 189 -25.51 -21.72 17.13
CA GLY A 189 -25.52 -20.25 17.27
C GLY A 189 -24.70 -19.54 16.19
N MET A 190 -24.18 -20.26 15.20
CA MET A 190 -23.39 -19.67 14.13
C MET A 190 -24.28 -18.85 13.19
N GLY A 191 -23.84 -17.62 12.87
CA GLY A 191 -24.60 -16.64 12.10
C GLY A 191 -25.65 -15.84 12.89
N LYS A 192 -26.06 -16.32 14.08
CA LYS A 192 -27.02 -15.62 14.97
C LYS A 192 -26.35 -14.92 16.15
N ASN A 193 -25.36 -15.57 16.75
CA ASN A 193 -24.61 -15.04 17.87
C ASN A 193 -23.17 -14.72 17.42
N GLU A 194 -22.77 -13.47 17.59
CA GLU A 194 -21.49 -12.98 17.09
C GLU A 194 -20.30 -13.67 17.78
N GLU A 195 -20.38 -13.85 19.10
CA GLU A 195 -19.37 -14.51 19.92
C GLU A 195 -19.24 -16.00 19.59
N GLN A 196 -20.37 -16.71 19.45
CA GLN A 196 -20.36 -18.14 19.06
C GLN A 196 -19.82 -18.34 17.64
N THR A 197 -20.12 -17.42 16.73
CA THR A 197 -19.59 -17.45 15.36
C THR A 197 -18.07 -17.26 15.37
N GLU A 198 -17.57 -16.27 16.11
CA GLU A 198 -16.13 -16.06 16.23
C GLU A 198 -15.44 -17.26 16.90
N ARG A 199 -15.98 -17.76 18.01
CA ARG A 199 -15.47 -18.93 18.73
C ARG A 199 -15.39 -20.16 17.84
N PHE A 200 -16.45 -20.46 17.08
CA PHE A 200 -16.46 -21.57 16.14
C PHE A 200 -15.35 -21.43 15.10
N LEU A 201 -15.26 -20.27 14.44
CA LEU A 201 -14.26 -20.03 13.39
C LEU A 201 -12.83 -20.10 13.94
N ARG A 202 -12.56 -19.45 15.08
CA ARG A 202 -11.26 -19.42 15.74
C ARG A 202 -10.82 -20.81 16.19
N ASN A 203 -11.66 -21.53 16.91
CA ASN A 203 -11.31 -22.87 17.37
C ASN A 203 -11.15 -23.83 16.18
N SER A 204 -11.98 -23.70 15.15
CA SER A 204 -11.86 -24.54 13.96
C SER A 204 -10.54 -24.36 13.24
N VAL A 205 -10.13 -23.10 12.99
CA VAL A 205 -8.86 -22.83 12.29
C VAL A 205 -7.66 -23.34 13.09
N ILE A 206 -7.65 -23.14 14.41
CA ILE A 206 -6.56 -23.65 15.27
C ILE A 206 -6.53 -25.18 15.26
N ILE A 207 -7.67 -25.86 15.39
CA ILE A 207 -7.74 -27.34 15.37
C ILE A 207 -7.19 -27.90 14.06
N VAL A 208 -7.61 -27.36 12.90
CA VAL A 208 -7.18 -27.91 11.61
C VAL A 208 -5.72 -27.60 11.29
N VAL A 209 -5.22 -26.43 11.71
CA VAL A 209 -3.80 -26.08 11.58
C VAL A 209 -2.94 -26.98 12.47
N ASP A 210 -3.32 -27.16 13.74
CA ASP A 210 -2.63 -28.06 14.67
C ASP A 210 -2.60 -29.50 14.13
N ALA A 211 -3.73 -29.99 13.61
CA ALA A 211 -3.82 -31.32 13.03
C ALA A 211 -2.88 -31.47 11.82
N ALA A 212 -2.82 -30.46 10.94
CA ALA A 212 -1.90 -30.46 9.80
C ALA A 212 -0.44 -30.46 10.26
N LEU A 213 -0.07 -29.61 11.22
CA LEU A 213 1.29 -29.53 11.74
C LEU A 213 1.72 -30.84 12.42
N LYS A 214 0.83 -31.46 13.20
CA LYS A 214 1.06 -32.77 13.85
C LYS A 214 1.15 -33.93 12.87
N SER A 215 0.47 -33.84 11.73
CA SER A 215 0.56 -34.85 10.66
C SER A 215 1.89 -34.84 9.91
N SER A 216 2.78 -33.90 10.23
CA SER A 216 3.99 -33.70 9.47
C SER A 216 4.99 -34.85 9.64
N THR A 217 5.40 -35.43 8.51
CA THR A 217 6.38 -36.53 8.48
C THR A 217 7.62 -36.09 7.70
N GLN A 218 8.80 -36.46 8.17
CA GLN A 218 10.04 -36.28 7.42
C GLN A 218 10.18 -37.45 6.43
N ARG A 219 10.23 -37.14 5.13
CA ARG A 219 10.60 -38.13 4.11
C ARG A 219 12.12 -38.25 4.01
N GLY A 220 12.60 -39.34 3.42
CA GLY A 220 14.03 -39.62 3.24
C GLY A 220 14.83 -38.59 2.43
N ASP A 221 14.15 -37.59 1.82
CA ASP A 221 14.74 -36.44 1.14
C ASP A 221 14.94 -35.22 2.07
N GLY A 222 14.63 -35.35 3.37
CA GLY A 222 14.69 -34.28 4.36
C GLY A 222 13.54 -33.26 4.26
N LYS A 223 12.58 -33.43 3.33
CA LYS A 223 11.43 -32.52 3.21
C LYS A 223 10.29 -32.94 4.13
N LYS A 224 9.78 -31.97 4.88
CA LYS A 224 8.62 -32.11 5.77
C LYS A 224 7.34 -32.14 4.93
N HIS A 225 6.67 -33.28 4.85
CA HIS A 225 5.36 -33.42 4.18
C HIS A 225 4.23 -33.16 5.19
N ILE A 226 3.25 -32.32 4.83
CA ILE A 226 2.08 -32.00 5.67
C ILE A 226 0.83 -32.58 5.01
N ASN A 227 -0.03 -33.23 5.79
CA ASN A 227 -1.34 -33.65 5.30
C ASN A 227 -2.34 -32.48 5.40
N TYR A 228 -2.83 -32.03 4.24
CA TYR A 228 -3.75 -30.90 4.13
C TYR A 228 -5.24 -31.28 4.11
N VAL A 229 -5.59 -32.56 4.24
CA VAL A 229 -6.98 -33.04 4.10
C VAL A 229 -7.93 -32.25 5.01
N PHE A 230 -7.61 -32.06 6.28
CA PHE A 230 -8.48 -31.30 7.20
C PHE A 230 -8.60 -29.82 6.83
N ILE A 231 -7.53 -29.21 6.32
CA ILE A 231 -7.53 -27.82 5.85
C ILE A 231 -8.41 -27.68 4.62
N ASP A 232 -8.30 -28.61 3.67
CA ASP A 232 -9.08 -28.60 2.44
C ASP A 232 -10.58 -28.77 2.73
N HIS A 233 -10.94 -29.69 3.63
CA HIS A 233 -12.33 -29.85 4.07
C HIS A 233 -12.86 -28.60 4.78
N PHE A 234 -12.05 -27.98 5.64
CA PHE A 234 -12.46 -26.76 6.33
C PHE A 234 -12.61 -25.56 5.38
N ALA A 235 -11.70 -25.40 4.41
CA ALA A 235 -11.80 -24.36 3.39
C ALA A 235 -13.12 -24.47 2.59
N LYS A 236 -13.51 -25.70 2.21
CA LYS A 236 -14.80 -25.96 1.56
C LYS A 236 -15.99 -25.56 2.44
N LEU A 237 -15.95 -25.89 3.73
CA LEU A 237 -16.99 -25.48 4.68
C LEU A 237 -17.13 -23.96 4.69
N LEU A 238 -16.02 -23.23 4.84
CA LEU A 238 -15.99 -21.77 4.85
C LEU A 238 -16.57 -21.17 3.56
N GLY A 239 -16.25 -21.73 2.39
CA GLY A 239 -16.85 -21.30 1.11
C GLY A 239 -18.38 -21.50 1.07
N ILE A 240 -18.87 -22.60 1.64
CA ILE A 240 -20.31 -22.89 1.77
C ILE A 240 -20.97 -21.92 2.74
N LEU A 241 -20.31 -21.56 3.84
CA LEU A 241 -20.81 -20.53 4.75
C LEU A 241 -20.97 -19.20 4.04
N VAL A 242 -19.97 -18.75 3.29
CA VAL A 242 -20.08 -17.50 2.50
C VAL A 242 -21.24 -17.56 1.51
N ARG A 243 -21.50 -18.71 0.89
CA ARG A 243 -22.59 -18.88 -0.09
C ARG A 243 -23.98 -18.84 0.56
N HIS A 244 -24.17 -19.61 1.63
CA HIS A 244 -25.50 -19.98 2.14
C HIS A 244 -25.85 -19.35 3.48
N MET A 245 -24.88 -18.85 4.26
CA MET A 245 -25.17 -18.22 5.54
C MET A 245 -25.70 -16.80 5.36
N ASN A 246 -27.02 -16.69 5.22
CA ASN A 246 -27.73 -15.43 5.18
C ASN A 246 -29.14 -15.61 5.78
N ALA A 247 -29.74 -14.51 6.21
CA ALA A 247 -31.09 -14.44 6.77
C ALA A 247 -32.18 -14.25 5.69
N GLY A 248 -31.85 -14.42 4.41
CA GLY A 248 -32.70 -13.98 3.30
C GLY A 248 -32.81 -12.45 3.20
N GLY A 249 -33.79 -11.98 2.45
CA GLY A 249 -34.02 -10.55 2.17
C GLY A 249 -33.87 -10.22 0.69
N SER A 250 -33.70 -8.93 0.37
CA SER A 250 -33.41 -8.50 -1.00
C SER A 250 -32.05 -9.04 -1.48
N ALA A 251 -31.85 -9.09 -2.80
CA ALA A 251 -30.59 -9.53 -3.38
C ALA A 251 -29.37 -8.76 -2.81
N ASP A 252 -29.51 -7.45 -2.63
CA ASP A 252 -28.47 -6.58 -2.07
C ASP A 252 -28.19 -6.88 -0.59
N GLN A 253 -29.23 -7.16 0.20
CA GLN A 253 -29.08 -7.53 1.61
C GLN A 253 -28.34 -8.86 1.75
N VAL A 254 -28.70 -9.85 0.93
CA VAL A 254 -28.01 -11.15 0.92
C VAL A 254 -26.56 -10.94 0.52
N ASN A 255 -26.30 -10.17 -0.53
CA ASN A 255 -24.96 -9.84 -1.00
C ASN A 255 -24.10 -9.16 0.07
N ALA A 256 -24.64 -8.19 0.81
CA ALA A 256 -23.95 -7.55 1.92
C ALA A 256 -23.64 -8.54 3.06
N GLN A 257 -24.58 -9.44 3.38
CA GLN A 257 -24.37 -10.48 4.40
C GLN A 257 -23.26 -11.46 4.00
N ARG A 258 -23.19 -11.88 2.72
CA ARG A 258 -22.11 -12.76 2.21
C ARG A 258 -20.74 -12.11 2.40
N LEU A 259 -20.61 -10.82 2.05
CA LEU A 259 -19.38 -10.07 2.27
C LEU A 259 -19.06 -9.92 3.76
N GLY A 260 -20.06 -9.71 4.61
CA GLY A 260 -19.90 -9.69 6.06
C GLY A 260 -19.37 -11.01 6.64
N VAL A 261 -19.92 -12.15 6.19
CA VAL A 261 -19.46 -13.49 6.58
C VAL A 261 -18.02 -13.70 6.12
N LEU A 262 -17.69 -13.39 4.86
CA LEU A 262 -16.33 -13.50 4.34
C LEU A 262 -15.34 -12.65 5.15
N ASN A 263 -15.70 -11.39 5.44
CA ASN A 263 -14.87 -10.48 6.23
C ASN A 263 -14.62 -11.03 7.64
N LYS A 264 -15.64 -11.61 8.27
CA LYS A 264 -15.51 -12.24 9.58
C LYS A 264 -14.63 -13.49 9.55
N ILE A 265 -14.76 -14.32 8.52
CA ILE A 265 -13.91 -15.50 8.31
C ILE A 265 -12.45 -15.09 8.17
N LEU A 266 -12.14 -14.20 7.24
CA LEU A 266 -10.77 -13.76 6.97
C LEU A 266 -10.17 -13.01 8.16
N GLY A 267 -10.94 -12.12 8.80
CA GLY A 267 -10.50 -11.42 10.01
C GLY A 267 -10.21 -12.38 11.18
N THR A 268 -10.97 -13.47 11.32
CA THR A 268 -10.71 -14.49 12.33
C THR A 268 -9.48 -15.33 11.99
N ILE A 269 -9.30 -15.71 10.73
CA ILE A 269 -8.11 -16.43 10.26
C ILE A 269 -6.85 -15.58 10.50
N VAL A 270 -6.85 -14.30 10.09
CA VAL A 270 -5.70 -13.39 10.25
C VAL A 270 -5.35 -13.19 11.73
N ARG A 271 -6.35 -12.93 12.60
CA ARG A 271 -6.12 -12.81 14.06
C ARG A 271 -5.57 -14.10 14.68
N SER A 272 -6.11 -15.25 14.27
CA SER A 272 -5.64 -16.57 14.76
C SER A 272 -4.23 -16.88 14.28
N MET A 273 -3.90 -16.49 13.05
CA MET A 273 -2.58 -16.63 12.46
C MET A 273 -1.54 -15.79 13.21
N MET A 274 -1.87 -14.52 13.49
CA MET A 274 -1.03 -13.58 14.25
C MET A 274 -0.76 -14.12 15.67
N TRP A 275 -1.81 -14.54 16.37
CA TRP A 275 -1.65 -15.15 17.70
C TRP A 275 -0.78 -16.41 17.69
N HIS A 276 -1.00 -17.31 16.72
CA HIS A 276 -0.22 -18.55 16.61
C HIS A 276 1.25 -18.24 16.32
N TYR A 277 1.53 -17.19 15.55
CA TYR A 277 2.90 -16.76 15.31
C TYR A 277 3.56 -16.21 16.57
N GLU A 278 2.93 -15.27 17.26
CA GLU A 278 3.45 -14.70 18.51
C GLU A 278 3.72 -15.78 19.56
N SER A 279 2.76 -16.70 19.73
CA SER A 279 2.89 -17.84 20.64
C SER A 279 4.06 -18.76 20.28
N SER A 280 4.43 -18.84 19.00
CA SER A 280 5.60 -19.62 18.56
C SER A 280 6.93 -18.89 18.82
N MET A 281 6.92 -17.56 19.00
CA MET A 281 8.13 -16.81 19.35
C MET A 281 8.46 -16.88 20.86
N GLU A 282 7.45 -17.07 21.72
CA GLU A 282 7.60 -17.00 23.18
C GLU A 282 8.10 -18.29 23.87
N GLY A 283 8.28 -19.41 23.15
CA GLY A 283 8.71 -20.66 23.79
C GLY A 283 8.88 -21.89 22.90
N SER A 284 8.87 -21.75 21.57
CA SER A 284 9.02 -22.89 20.66
C SER A 284 10.45 -22.98 20.10
N ALA A 285 11.06 -24.17 20.21
CA ALA A 285 12.31 -24.50 19.52
C ALA A 285 12.14 -24.61 17.99
N ASN A 286 10.90 -24.70 17.50
CA ASN A 286 10.57 -24.87 16.08
C ASN A 286 10.13 -23.55 15.44
N PRO A 287 10.60 -23.23 14.22
CA PRO A 287 10.16 -22.06 13.48
C PRO A 287 8.69 -22.19 13.08
N TRP A 288 8.00 -21.05 13.03
CA TRP A 288 6.61 -20.97 12.59
C TRP A 288 6.45 -21.44 11.13
N ASP A 289 5.45 -22.28 10.88
CA ASP A 289 5.26 -22.94 9.58
C ASP A 289 4.06 -22.31 8.85
N GLN A 290 4.34 -21.52 7.81
CA GLN A 290 3.34 -20.77 7.04
C GLN A 290 2.42 -21.63 6.17
N ARG A 291 2.79 -22.89 5.89
CA ARG A 291 2.14 -23.70 4.83
C ARG A 291 0.68 -24.06 5.10
N PRO A 292 0.26 -24.43 6.33
CA PRO A 292 -1.16 -24.63 6.64
C PRO A 292 -2.02 -23.39 6.37
N TRP A 293 -1.53 -22.22 6.76
CA TRP A 293 -2.22 -20.94 6.60
C TRP A 293 -2.32 -20.53 5.14
N PHE A 294 -1.21 -20.70 4.40
CA PHE A 294 -1.18 -20.53 2.96
C PHE A 294 -2.21 -21.42 2.25
N ARG A 295 -2.23 -22.72 2.55
CA ARG A 295 -3.16 -23.67 1.94
C ARG A 295 -4.61 -23.28 2.19
N LEU A 296 -4.95 -22.90 3.42
CA LEU A 296 -6.30 -22.46 3.79
C LEU A 296 -6.73 -21.23 2.98
N LEU A 297 -5.90 -20.17 3.00
CA LEU A 297 -6.19 -18.92 2.31
C LEU A 297 -6.22 -19.10 0.79
N LEU A 298 -5.31 -19.90 0.23
CA LEU A 298 -5.26 -20.19 -1.20
C LEU A 298 -6.52 -20.90 -1.69
N ASN A 299 -6.99 -21.91 -0.96
CA ASN A 299 -8.23 -22.60 -1.29
C ASN A 299 -9.42 -21.63 -1.32
N LEU A 300 -9.52 -20.75 -0.32
CA LEU A 300 -10.57 -19.72 -0.27
C LEU A 300 -10.47 -18.73 -1.43
N VAL A 301 -9.25 -18.28 -1.76
CA VAL A 301 -9.00 -17.39 -2.91
C VAL A 301 -9.47 -18.06 -4.19
N ILE A 302 -9.11 -19.33 -4.43
CA ILE A 302 -9.51 -20.06 -5.64
C ILE A 302 -11.03 -20.22 -5.69
N ASP A 303 -11.65 -20.74 -4.62
CA ASP A 303 -13.05 -21.13 -4.65
C ASP A 303 -14.01 -19.94 -4.72
N LEU A 304 -13.66 -18.80 -4.14
CA LEU A 304 -14.51 -17.61 -4.12
C LEU A 304 -14.28 -16.64 -5.27
N ASN A 305 -13.17 -16.78 -6.02
CA ASN A 305 -12.85 -15.89 -7.15
C ASN A 305 -12.90 -16.59 -8.52
N LYS A 306 -13.26 -17.87 -8.58
CA LYS A 306 -13.64 -18.50 -9.85
C LYS A 306 -14.99 -17.94 -10.35
N PRO A 307 -15.23 -17.88 -11.67
CA PRO A 307 -16.51 -17.41 -12.20
C PRO A 307 -17.70 -18.18 -11.62
N ASP A 308 -18.63 -17.46 -11.00
CA ASP A 308 -19.82 -18.04 -10.37
C ASP A 308 -21.00 -17.05 -10.41
N PRO A 309 -22.17 -17.44 -10.97
CA PRO A 309 -23.34 -16.56 -11.06
C PRO A 309 -23.81 -16.01 -9.71
N VAL A 310 -23.61 -16.77 -8.61
CA VAL A 310 -24.03 -16.35 -7.26
C VAL A 310 -23.20 -15.19 -6.75
N PHE A 311 -21.92 -15.12 -7.16
CA PHE A 311 -20.97 -14.14 -6.66
C PHE A 311 -20.71 -12.98 -7.63
N GLU A 312 -21.26 -13.03 -8.84
CA GLU A 312 -21.00 -12.03 -9.89
C GLU A 312 -21.28 -10.59 -9.43
N ALA A 313 -22.43 -10.36 -8.80
CA ALA A 313 -22.83 -9.05 -8.27
C ALA A 313 -21.92 -8.54 -7.13
N VAL A 314 -21.21 -9.43 -6.43
CA VAL A 314 -20.34 -9.11 -5.28
C VAL A 314 -18.87 -9.36 -5.55
N ARG A 315 -18.48 -9.66 -6.79
CA ARG A 315 -17.12 -10.07 -7.15
C ARG A 315 -16.06 -9.06 -6.70
N LEU A 316 -16.29 -7.77 -6.94
CA LEU A 316 -15.40 -6.71 -6.46
C LEU A 316 -15.33 -6.64 -4.94
N GLY A 317 -16.47 -6.85 -4.25
CA GLY A 317 -16.53 -6.90 -2.81
C GLY A 317 -15.69 -8.05 -2.25
N ILE A 318 -15.79 -9.24 -2.84
CA ILE A 318 -14.98 -10.42 -2.45
C ILE A 318 -13.49 -10.10 -2.60
N LEU A 319 -13.08 -9.62 -3.78
CA LEU A 319 -11.69 -9.22 -4.05
C LEU A 319 -11.20 -8.16 -3.06
N SER A 320 -12.03 -7.16 -2.74
CA SER A 320 -11.69 -6.09 -1.80
C SER A 320 -11.53 -6.60 -0.37
N VAL A 321 -12.36 -7.53 0.08
CA VAL A 321 -12.25 -8.12 1.42
C VAL A 321 -10.98 -8.98 1.54
N PHE A 322 -10.63 -9.75 0.50
CA PHE A 322 -9.33 -10.45 0.44
C PHE A 322 -8.16 -9.46 0.43
N GLY A 323 -8.24 -8.40 -0.37
CA GLY A 323 -7.21 -7.37 -0.42
C GLY A 323 -6.99 -6.68 0.93
N ALA A 324 -8.07 -6.35 1.64
CA ALA A 324 -7.98 -5.80 3.00
C ALA A 324 -7.34 -6.80 3.98
N ALA A 325 -7.72 -8.08 3.93
CA ALA A 325 -7.12 -9.11 4.77
C ALA A 325 -5.61 -9.27 4.50
N PHE A 326 -5.19 -9.27 3.23
CA PHE A 326 -3.78 -9.36 2.85
C PHE A 326 -3.00 -8.11 3.22
N HIS A 327 -3.59 -6.92 3.11
CA HIS A 327 -2.93 -5.69 3.58
C HIS A 327 -2.68 -5.71 5.10
N VAL A 328 -3.63 -6.24 5.89
CA VAL A 328 -3.49 -6.36 7.35
C VAL A 328 -2.40 -7.36 7.73
N CYS A 329 -2.27 -8.48 7.02
CA CYS A 329 -1.23 -9.48 7.26
C CYS A 329 0.02 -9.33 6.37
N GLN A 330 0.28 -8.11 5.89
CA GLN A 330 1.41 -7.81 5.02
C GLN A 330 2.77 -8.15 5.65
N PRO A 331 3.84 -8.34 4.85
CA PRO A 331 5.14 -8.76 5.35
C PRO A 331 5.80 -7.82 6.37
N MET A 332 5.52 -6.51 6.32
CA MET A 332 6.00 -5.55 7.33
C MET A 332 5.42 -5.80 8.72
N ILE A 333 4.18 -6.30 8.78
CA ILE A 333 3.52 -6.70 10.03
C ILE A 333 3.92 -8.13 10.38
N PHE A 334 3.97 -9.00 9.38
CA PHE A 334 4.19 -10.42 9.58
C PHE A 334 5.28 -11.01 8.66
N PRO A 335 6.57 -10.82 8.99
CA PRO A 335 7.69 -11.20 8.11
C PRO A 335 7.76 -12.71 7.80
N ALA A 336 7.39 -13.56 8.76
CA ALA A 336 7.44 -15.02 8.58
C ALA A 336 6.44 -15.54 7.53
N PHE A 337 5.46 -14.73 7.14
CA PHE A 337 4.47 -15.05 6.11
C PHE A 337 4.81 -14.49 4.73
N ALA A 338 5.94 -13.77 4.57
CA ALA A 338 6.25 -13.01 3.36
C ALA A 338 6.20 -13.82 2.06
N PHE A 339 6.66 -15.07 2.07
CA PHE A 339 6.65 -15.93 0.87
C PHE A 339 5.23 -16.38 0.50
N SER A 340 4.48 -16.93 1.46
CA SER A 340 3.09 -17.33 1.25
C SER A 340 2.21 -16.14 0.87
N TRP A 341 2.46 -14.99 1.51
CA TRP A 341 1.77 -13.76 1.21
C TRP A 341 2.01 -13.33 -0.24
N LEU A 342 3.26 -13.33 -0.71
CA LEU A 342 3.57 -12.96 -2.10
C LEU A 342 2.90 -13.91 -3.09
N GLU A 343 2.91 -15.22 -2.81
CA GLU A 343 2.22 -16.21 -3.64
C GLU A 343 0.70 -16.01 -3.68
N LEU A 344 0.07 -15.63 -2.56
CA LEU A 344 -1.37 -15.34 -2.50
C LEU A 344 -1.74 -14.07 -3.26
N VAL A 345 -1.03 -12.97 -3.01
CA VAL A 345 -1.35 -11.68 -3.64
C VAL A 345 -1.05 -11.67 -5.14
N SER A 346 -0.15 -12.54 -5.62
CA SER A 346 0.17 -12.68 -7.04
C SER A 346 -0.57 -13.84 -7.74
N HIS A 347 -1.46 -14.53 -7.03
CA HIS A 347 -2.12 -15.72 -7.55
C HIS A 347 -3.04 -15.40 -8.75
N ARG A 348 -3.09 -16.30 -9.73
CA ARG A 348 -3.86 -16.14 -10.99
C ARG A 348 -5.38 -15.96 -10.82
N HIS A 349 -5.94 -16.39 -9.69
CA HIS A 349 -7.37 -16.19 -9.36
C HIS A 349 -7.62 -14.92 -8.53
N PHE A 350 -6.59 -14.11 -8.27
CA PHE A 350 -6.70 -12.92 -7.43
C PHE A 350 -6.19 -11.67 -8.16
N LEU A 351 -4.90 -11.59 -8.45
CA LEU A 351 -4.30 -10.38 -9.02
C LEU A 351 -4.86 -10.02 -10.41
N PRO A 352 -4.96 -10.96 -11.38
CA PRO A 352 -5.61 -10.67 -12.65
C PRO A 352 -7.06 -10.22 -12.49
N ASN A 353 -7.81 -10.83 -11.57
CA ASN A 353 -9.21 -10.50 -11.34
C ASN A 353 -9.41 -9.09 -10.76
N LEU A 354 -8.46 -8.57 -9.98
CA LEU A 354 -8.43 -7.17 -9.55
C LEU A 354 -8.16 -6.22 -10.72
N ILE A 355 -7.15 -6.53 -11.52
CA ILE A 355 -6.67 -5.64 -12.58
C ILE A 355 -7.64 -5.62 -13.78
N LEU A 356 -8.23 -6.75 -14.13
CA LEU A 356 -9.19 -6.89 -15.22
C LEU A 356 -10.62 -6.49 -14.83
N PHE A 357 -10.86 -6.10 -13.57
CA PHE A 357 -12.19 -5.64 -13.18
C PHE A 357 -12.55 -4.34 -13.93
N SER A 358 -13.81 -4.22 -14.35
CA SER A 358 -14.27 -3.10 -15.17
C SER A 358 -14.04 -1.74 -14.50
N ASP A 359 -13.82 -0.71 -15.33
CA ASP A 359 -13.59 0.68 -14.89
C ASP A 359 -12.43 0.81 -13.89
N GLU A 360 -11.46 -0.11 -13.94
CA GLU A 360 -10.25 -0.08 -13.11
C GLU A 360 -10.54 -0.11 -11.60
N LYS A 361 -11.74 -0.51 -11.18
CA LYS A 361 -12.20 -0.43 -9.78
C LYS A 361 -11.38 -1.27 -8.80
N GLY A 362 -10.72 -2.32 -9.28
CA GLY A 362 -9.83 -3.17 -8.48
C GLY A 362 -8.37 -2.69 -8.43
N TRP A 363 -7.99 -1.67 -9.21
CA TRP A 363 -6.59 -1.28 -9.36
C TRP A 363 -5.97 -0.77 -8.07
N ASN A 364 -6.69 0.03 -7.28
CA ASN A 364 -6.17 0.57 -6.02
C ASN A 364 -5.85 -0.53 -5.00
N VAL A 365 -6.61 -1.63 -4.99
CA VAL A 365 -6.35 -2.78 -4.11
C VAL A 365 -5.07 -3.50 -4.55
N ALA A 366 -4.93 -3.79 -5.86
CA ALA A 366 -3.72 -4.41 -6.40
C ALA A 366 -2.49 -3.51 -6.19
N HIS A 367 -2.64 -2.20 -6.40
CA HIS A 367 -1.61 -1.20 -6.18
C HIS A 367 -1.14 -1.18 -4.73
N GLN A 368 -2.05 -1.12 -3.75
CA GLN A 368 -1.71 -1.11 -2.33
C GLN A 368 -0.88 -2.35 -1.95
N LEU A 369 -1.29 -3.55 -2.38
CA LEU A 369 -0.57 -4.78 -2.06
C LEU A 369 0.84 -4.79 -2.69
N LEU A 370 0.99 -4.34 -3.95
CA LEU A 370 2.32 -4.23 -4.55
C LEU A 370 3.20 -3.21 -3.82
N ILE A 371 2.63 -2.11 -3.34
CA ILE A 371 3.34 -1.14 -2.50
C ILE A 371 3.77 -1.76 -1.17
N ASP A 372 2.92 -2.54 -0.51
CA ASP A 372 3.27 -3.24 0.74
C ASP A 372 4.49 -4.16 0.55
N GLN A 373 4.52 -4.92 -0.56
CA GLN A 373 5.65 -5.77 -0.92
C GLN A 373 6.94 -4.96 -1.15
N LEU A 374 6.85 -3.86 -1.88
CA LEU A 374 8.00 -3.02 -2.19
C LEU A 374 8.52 -2.32 -0.93
N LEU A 375 7.63 -1.85 -0.04
CA LEU A 375 7.99 -1.25 1.24
C LEU A 375 8.68 -2.24 2.17
N PHE A 376 8.29 -3.52 2.15
CA PHE A 376 8.98 -4.56 2.92
C PHE A 376 10.41 -4.80 2.43
N LEU A 377 10.62 -4.81 1.11
CA LEU A 377 11.95 -5.02 0.52
C LEU A 377 12.84 -3.77 0.60
N GLU A 378 12.26 -2.57 0.62
CA GLU A 378 12.94 -1.29 0.48
C GLU A 378 14.18 -1.13 1.40
N PRO A 379 14.12 -1.42 2.72
CA PRO A 379 15.26 -1.17 3.59
C PRO A 379 16.44 -2.08 3.27
N SER A 380 16.18 -3.36 2.96
CA SER A 380 17.21 -4.32 2.58
C SER A 380 17.81 -4.00 1.21
N LEU A 381 16.98 -3.55 0.26
CA LEU A 381 17.42 -3.12 -1.06
C LEU A 381 18.28 -1.86 -1.00
N ARG A 382 17.88 -0.89 -0.16
CA ARG A 382 18.62 0.36 0.05
C ARG A 382 19.99 0.10 0.68
N ARG A 383 20.09 -0.79 1.67
CA ARG A 383 21.34 -1.14 2.36
C ARG A 383 22.16 -2.22 1.65
N VAL A 384 21.64 -2.81 0.57
CA VAL A 384 22.27 -3.93 -0.15
C VAL A 384 22.46 -5.16 0.77
N GLU A 385 21.55 -5.35 1.73
CA GLU A 385 21.54 -6.48 2.68
C GLU A 385 20.71 -7.66 2.13
N LEU A 386 21.25 -8.32 1.11
CA LEU A 386 20.56 -9.39 0.39
C LEU A 386 20.88 -10.78 0.94
N THR A 387 20.32 -11.09 2.12
CA THR A 387 20.35 -12.46 2.65
C THR A 387 19.68 -13.43 1.66
N VAL A 388 19.97 -14.74 1.76
CA VAL A 388 19.40 -15.75 0.85
C VAL A 388 17.86 -15.67 0.76
N PRO A 389 17.11 -15.53 1.88
CA PRO A 389 15.66 -15.34 1.82
C PRO A 389 15.24 -14.04 1.13
N VAL A 390 15.90 -12.92 1.42
CA VAL A 390 15.60 -11.62 0.80
C VAL A 390 15.84 -11.67 -0.70
N LYS A 391 16.95 -12.29 -1.14
CA LYS A 391 17.24 -12.50 -2.57
C LYS A 391 16.15 -13.33 -3.24
N LYS A 392 15.69 -14.42 -2.60
CA LYS A 392 14.59 -15.25 -3.14
C LYS A 392 13.28 -14.48 -3.22
N LEU A 393 12.97 -13.67 -2.22
CA LEU A 393 11.77 -12.82 -2.23
C LEU A 393 11.86 -11.74 -3.32
N TYR A 394 13.03 -11.12 -3.51
CA TYR A 394 13.31 -10.20 -4.62
C TYR A 394 13.11 -10.86 -5.98
N GLU A 395 13.64 -12.07 -6.19
CA GLU A 395 13.43 -12.85 -7.43
C GLU A 395 11.92 -13.12 -7.66
N GLY A 396 11.17 -13.40 -6.59
CA GLY A 396 9.71 -13.53 -6.64
C GLY A 396 9.03 -12.23 -7.08
N THR A 397 9.35 -11.10 -6.44
CA THR A 397 8.82 -9.77 -6.81
C THR A 397 9.14 -9.43 -8.26
N LEU A 398 10.35 -9.75 -8.73
CA LEU A 398 10.75 -9.52 -10.12
C LEU A 398 9.86 -10.30 -11.11
N ARG A 399 9.56 -11.57 -10.82
CA ARG A 399 8.66 -12.38 -11.65
C ARG A 399 7.25 -11.80 -11.69
N VAL A 400 6.71 -11.37 -10.54
CA VAL A 400 5.39 -10.72 -10.48
C VAL A 400 5.38 -9.46 -11.36
N LEU A 401 6.39 -8.60 -11.25
CA LEU A 401 6.47 -7.39 -12.08
C LEU A 401 6.65 -7.70 -13.57
N LEU A 402 7.38 -8.76 -13.94
CA LEU A 402 7.50 -9.19 -15.34
C LEU A 402 6.17 -9.69 -15.92
N VAL A 403 5.40 -10.45 -15.14
CA VAL A 403 4.04 -10.85 -15.52
C VAL A 403 3.15 -9.63 -15.69
N LEU A 404 3.20 -8.69 -14.74
CA LEU A 404 2.45 -7.43 -14.83
C LEU A 404 2.85 -6.59 -16.05
N LEU A 405 4.14 -6.54 -16.41
CA LEU A 405 4.62 -5.85 -17.59
C LEU A 405 4.09 -6.49 -18.88
N HIS A 406 4.02 -7.81 -18.94
CA HIS A 406 3.52 -8.51 -20.13
C HIS A 406 2.00 -8.43 -20.25
N ASP A 407 1.27 -8.79 -19.19
CA ASP A 407 -0.19 -8.97 -19.24
C ASP A 407 -0.95 -7.66 -18.99
N PHE A 408 -0.40 -6.78 -18.15
CA PHE A 408 -1.09 -5.59 -17.62
C PHE A 408 -0.23 -4.31 -17.66
N PRO A 409 0.42 -3.97 -18.79
CA PRO A 409 1.37 -2.85 -18.83
C PRO A 409 0.72 -1.49 -18.55
N THR A 410 -0.56 -1.28 -18.92
CA THR A 410 -1.28 -0.03 -18.62
C THR A 410 -1.36 0.24 -17.11
N PHE A 411 -1.55 -0.79 -16.29
CA PHE A 411 -1.57 -0.67 -14.83
C PHE A 411 -0.22 -0.19 -14.28
N LEU A 412 0.88 -0.83 -14.71
CA LEU A 412 2.23 -0.40 -14.32
C LEU A 412 2.54 1.03 -14.79
N ALA A 413 2.16 1.37 -16.03
CA ALA A 413 2.36 2.69 -16.59
C ALA A 413 1.60 3.78 -15.81
N GLY A 414 0.36 3.51 -15.38
CA GLY A 414 -0.46 4.44 -14.60
C GLY A 414 0.09 4.71 -13.19
N PHE A 415 0.61 3.69 -12.52
CA PHE A 415 1.15 3.80 -11.15
C PHE A 415 2.68 3.95 -11.07
N HIS A 416 3.37 4.11 -12.20
CA HIS A 416 4.84 4.14 -12.26
C HIS A 416 5.50 5.07 -11.21
N LEU A 417 4.92 6.26 -10.99
CA LEU A 417 5.43 7.27 -10.06
C LEU A 417 5.43 6.74 -8.62
N SER A 418 4.31 6.19 -8.16
CA SER A 418 4.20 5.62 -6.81
C SER A 418 5.14 4.43 -6.59
N PHE A 419 5.35 3.56 -7.57
CA PHE A 419 6.31 2.47 -7.45
C PHE A 419 7.75 3.00 -7.40
N CYS A 420 8.08 3.98 -8.23
CA CYS A 420 9.41 4.63 -8.22
C CYS A 420 9.67 5.44 -6.94
N ASN A 421 8.63 5.89 -6.23
CA ASN A 421 8.75 6.53 -4.92
C ASN A 421 9.20 5.57 -3.82
N VAL A 422 8.98 4.26 -3.99
CA VAL A 422 9.34 3.24 -3.00
C VAL A 422 10.62 2.50 -3.41
N ILE A 423 10.77 2.16 -4.68
CA ILE A 423 11.93 1.39 -5.15
C ILE A 423 13.19 2.26 -5.11
N PRO A 424 14.28 1.88 -4.42
CA PRO A 424 15.53 2.65 -4.39
C PRO A 424 16.13 2.88 -5.77
N GLU A 425 16.87 3.97 -5.98
CA GLU A 425 17.52 4.30 -7.27
C GLU A 425 18.49 3.20 -7.72
N SER A 426 19.16 2.54 -6.76
CA SER A 426 20.09 1.43 -7.02
C SER A 426 19.41 0.20 -7.60
N CYS A 427 18.09 0.06 -7.44
CA CYS A 427 17.30 -1.06 -7.95
C CYS A 427 16.90 -0.86 -9.41
N VAL A 428 17.90 -0.65 -10.26
CA VAL A 428 17.74 -0.27 -11.66
C VAL A 428 16.83 -1.23 -12.42
N GLN A 429 17.03 -2.55 -12.29
CA GLN A 429 16.21 -3.55 -13.00
C GLN A 429 14.70 -3.45 -12.64
N LEU A 430 14.38 -3.28 -11.34
CA LEU A 430 12.98 -3.16 -10.91
C LEU A 430 12.34 -1.90 -11.50
N ARG A 431 13.05 -0.77 -11.43
CA ARG A 431 12.58 0.50 -12.02
C ARG A 431 12.43 0.36 -13.53
N ASN A 432 13.38 -0.24 -14.24
CA ASN A 432 13.32 -0.42 -15.68
C ASN A 432 12.10 -1.23 -16.11
N ILE A 433 11.74 -2.30 -15.40
CA ILE A 433 10.53 -3.09 -15.71
C ILE A 433 9.28 -2.20 -15.64
N ILE A 434 9.14 -1.40 -14.58
CA ILE A 434 7.99 -0.49 -14.42
C ILE A 434 8.00 0.61 -15.49
N LEU A 435 9.15 1.21 -15.75
CA LEU A 435 9.29 2.36 -16.64
C LEU A 435 9.24 1.97 -18.13
N SER A 436 9.43 0.69 -18.45
CA SER A 436 9.26 0.14 -19.79
C SER A 436 7.80 -0.20 -20.12
N ALA A 437 6.91 -0.15 -19.14
CA ALA A 437 5.50 -0.45 -19.34
C ALA A 437 4.85 0.59 -20.28
N THR A 438 4.24 0.09 -21.35
CA THR A 438 3.59 0.89 -22.40
C THR A 438 2.10 0.58 -22.44
N PRO A 439 1.19 1.58 -22.44
CA PRO A 439 -0.24 1.33 -22.53
C PRO A 439 -0.59 0.37 -23.67
N LYS A 440 -1.45 -0.61 -23.42
CA LYS A 440 -1.71 -1.74 -24.34
C LYS A 440 -2.15 -1.34 -25.76
N ALA A 441 -2.75 -0.16 -25.92
CA ALA A 441 -3.20 0.36 -27.21
C ALA A 441 -2.08 1.04 -28.04
N MET A 442 -0.87 1.17 -27.48
CA MET A 442 0.25 1.88 -28.09
C MET A 442 1.35 0.91 -28.52
N ASN A 443 1.90 1.14 -29.71
CA ASN A 443 3.05 0.42 -30.25
C ASN A 443 4.14 1.43 -30.61
N PRO A 444 5.11 1.69 -29.71
CA PRO A 444 6.20 2.60 -29.97
C PRO A 444 7.05 2.12 -31.17
N PRO A 445 7.56 3.02 -32.01
CA PRO A 445 8.49 2.64 -33.08
C PRO A 445 9.80 2.11 -32.49
N ASP A 446 10.52 1.27 -33.22
CA ASP A 446 11.83 0.80 -32.78
C ASP A 446 12.81 1.99 -32.64
N PRO A 447 13.40 2.25 -31.45
CA PRO A 447 14.39 3.30 -31.24
C PRO A 447 15.60 3.25 -32.19
N PHE A 448 15.91 2.07 -32.75
CA PHE A 448 17.03 1.87 -33.66
C PHE A 448 16.65 2.05 -35.14
N THR A 449 15.42 2.50 -35.43
CA THR A 449 15.01 2.84 -36.79
C THR A 449 15.86 4.01 -37.31
N PRO A 450 16.59 3.86 -38.43
CA PRO A 450 17.41 4.94 -38.97
C PRO A 450 16.58 6.19 -39.30
N ASN A 451 17.08 7.36 -38.91
CA ASN A 451 16.44 8.66 -39.15
C ASN A 451 15.01 8.78 -38.58
N LEU A 452 14.71 8.09 -37.48
CA LEU A 452 13.42 8.23 -36.78
C LEU A 452 13.17 9.68 -36.37
N LYS A 453 12.11 10.28 -36.93
CA LYS A 453 11.70 11.65 -36.62
C LYS A 453 10.71 11.66 -35.47
N ILE A 454 11.23 11.76 -34.24
CA ILE A 454 10.43 11.75 -33.00
C ILE A 454 9.41 12.88 -32.99
N ASP A 455 9.77 14.06 -33.49
CA ASP A 455 8.89 15.24 -33.51
C ASP A 455 7.64 15.07 -34.41
N LEU A 456 7.58 14.02 -35.23
CA LEU A 456 6.42 13.72 -36.07
C LEU A 456 5.46 12.70 -35.45
N LEU A 457 5.82 12.11 -34.30
CA LEU A 457 4.97 11.13 -33.63
C LEU A 457 3.77 11.85 -32.98
N PRO A 458 2.52 11.48 -33.28
CA PRO A 458 1.35 12.15 -32.71
C PRO A 458 1.27 12.01 -31.17
N GLU A 459 1.85 10.94 -30.62
CA GLU A 459 1.86 10.64 -29.20
C GLU A 459 2.64 11.67 -28.37
N ILE A 460 3.63 12.37 -28.95
CA ILE A 460 4.43 13.37 -28.22
C ILE A 460 3.62 14.59 -27.79
N SER A 461 2.42 14.78 -28.36
CA SER A 461 1.51 15.85 -27.92
C SER A 461 0.56 15.39 -26.81
N GLN A 462 0.55 14.10 -26.47
CA GLN A 462 -0.40 13.50 -25.53
C GLN A 462 0.24 13.28 -24.17
N SER A 463 -0.39 13.81 -23.13
CA SER A 463 0.07 13.60 -21.75
C SER A 463 -0.19 12.17 -21.30
N PRO A 464 0.78 11.52 -20.63
CA PRO A 464 0.59 10.16 -20.12
C PRO A 464 -0.39 10.16 -18.94
N THR A 465 -1.13 9.07 -18.77
CA THR A 465 -1.95 8.85 -17.58
C THR A 465 -1.07 8.62 -16.35
N ILE A 466 -1.29 9.40 -15.30
CA ILE A 466 -0.64 9.24 -13.99
C ILE A 466 -1.74 9.12 -12.94
N LEU A 467 -1.86 7.93 -12.34
CA LEU A 467 -2.85 7.62 -11.32
C LEU A 467 -2.35 7.86 -9.89
N SER A 468 -1.03 8.08 -9.75
CA SER A 468 -0.40 8.37 -8.46
C SER A 468 -0.68 9.81 -8.00
N ASN A 469 -0.78 10.01 -6.68
CA ASN A 469 -0.94 11.35 -6.12
C ASN A 469 0.37 12.17 -6.25
N ILE A 470 0.37 13.13 -7.17
CA ILE A 470 1.50 14.04 -7.40
C ILE A 470 1.56 15.14 -6.33
N LEU A 471 0.41 15.57 -5.80
CA LEU A 471 0.28 16.81 -5.02
C LEU A 471 0.63 16.64 -3.53
N SER A 472 0.28 15.49 -2.94
CA SER A 472 0.47 15.26 -1.50
C SER A 472 1.93 15.38 -1.05
N PRO A 473 2.94 14.83 -1.75
CA PRO A 473 4.33 14.98 -1.35
C PRO A 473 4.84 16.43 -1.32
N ILE A 474 4.30 17.31 -2.17
CA ILE A 474 4.74 18.71 -2.29
C ILE A 474 3.81 19.70 -1.58
N ALA A 475 2.81 19.21 -0.84
CA ALA A 475 1.74 20.04 -0.27
C ALA A 475 2.26 21.19 0.61
N SER A 476 3.35 20.98 1.36
CA SER A 476 3.92 21.97 2.27
C SER A 476 4.50 23.21 1.59
N PHE A 477 4.93 23.10 0.34
CA PHE A 477 5.54 24.21 -0.41
C PHE A 477 4.87 24.49 -1.76
N ARG A 478 3.83 23.74 -2.11
CA ARG A 478 3.10 23.87 -3.38
C ARG A 478 2.62 25.30 -3.63
N GLY A 479 2.04 25.97 -2.64
CA GLY A 479 1.55 27.34 -2.81
C GLY A 479 2.67 28.34 -3.17
N HIS A 480 3.88 28.11 -2.67
CA HIS A 480 5.06 28.92 -3.00
C HIS A 480 5.57 28.60 -4.40
N LEU A 481 5.59 27.30 -4.76
CA LEU A 481 5.92 26.85 -6.10
C LEU A 481 4.97 27.44 -7.15
N ASP A 482 3.65 27.38 -6.93
CA ASP A 482 2.65 27.90 -7.85
C ASP A 482 2.80 29.42 -8.07
N ALA A 483 3.10 30.17 -6.99
CA ALA A 483 3.35 31.60 -7.08
C ALA A 483 4.61 31.91 -7.91
N PHE A 484 5.68 31.12 -7.74
CA PHE A 484 6.90 31.24 -8.51
C PHE A 484 6.68 30.90 -9.99
N LEU A 485 5.99 29.78 -10.27
CA LEU A 485 5.75 29.31 -11.62
C LEU A 485 4.85 30.24 -12.43
N LYS A 486 3.89 30.95 -11.82
CA LYS A 486 2.93 31.80 -12.54
C LYS A 486 3.61 33.04 -13.16
N ASP A 487 4.25 33.86 -12.33
CA ASP A 487 4.69 35.22 -12.68
C ASP A 487 6.14 35.51 -12.24
N GLY A 488 6.91 34.50 -11.83
CA GLY A 488 8.24 34.70 -11.22
C GLY A 488 8.19 35.43 -9.88
N GLN A 489 7.00 35.51 -9.26
CA GLN A 489 6.78 36.11 -7.96
C GLN A 489 7.47 35.25 -6.89
N ARG A 490 8.08 35.88 -5.88
CA ARG A 490 8.89 35.20 -4.86
C ARG A 490 10.13 34.49 -5.43
N ARG A 491 11.02 35.20 -6.13
CA ARG A 491 12.33 34.67 -6.57
C ARG A 491 13.15 34.02 -5.44
N ASN A 492 12.94 34.46 -4.20
CA ASN A 492 13.54 33.86 -3.01
C ASN A 492 13.18 32.37 -2.82
N PHE A 493 12.08 31.90 -3.42
CA PHE A 493 11.69 30.49 -3.37
C PHE A 493 12.80 29.56 -3.86
N LEU A 494 13.55 29.92 -4.90
CA LEU A 494 14.65 29.08 -5.38
C LEU A 494 15.75 28.91 -4.30
N LEU A 495 15.97 29.92 -3.46
CA LEU A 495 16.94 29.85 -2.36
C LEU A 495 16.48 28.88 -1.27
N GLU A 496 15.16 28.78 -1.05
CA GLU A 496 14.53 27.92 -0.04
C GLU A 496 14.21 26.52 -0.57
N LEU A 497 14.20 26.31 -1.89
CA LEU A 497 13.75 25.08 -2.54
C LEU A 497 14.53 23.85 -2.08
N LEU A 498 15.86 23.89 -2.11
CA LEU A 498 16.70 22.72 -1.83
C LEU A 498 16.50 22.20 -0.39
N PRO A 499 16.50 23.06 0.65
CA PRO A 499 16.12 22.65 2.01
C PRO A 499 14.76 21.93 2.09
N LEU A 500 13.74 22.40 1.36
CA LEU A 500 12.39 21.83 1.40
C LEU A 500 12.30 20.38 0.86
N LEU A 501 13.29 19.96 0.06
CA LEU A 501 13.37 18.61 -0.51
C LEU A 501 13.94 17.58 0.45
N HIS A 502 14.48 17.99 1.59
CA HIS A 502 14.99 17.06 2.59
C HIS A 502 13.86 16.45 3.42
N ARG A 503 14.15 15.30 4.02
CA ARG A 503 13.31 14.68 5.05
C ARG A 503 13.36 15.50 6.34
N ASP A 504 12.26 15.50 7.08
CA ASP A 504 12.17 16.24 8.33
C ASP A 504 13.25 15.76 9.32
N GLY A 505 14.05 16.69 9.83
CA GLY A 505 15.11 16.39 10.81
C GLY A 505 16.41 15.81 10.26
N GLY A 506 16.66 15.85 8.94
CA GLY A 506 17.92 15.38 8.37
C GLY A 506 18.30 15.99 7.01
N ALA A 507 19.50 15.68 6.54
CA ALA A 507 20.04 16.12 5.24
C ALA A 507 19.78 15.09 4.12
N GLU A 508 18.96 14.05 4.35
CA GLU A 508 18.60 13.07 3.32
C GLU A 508 17.47 13.61 2.44
N ILE A 509 17.63 13.51 1.11
CA ILE A 509 16.60 13.90 0.15
C ILE A 509 15.37 12.99 0.26
N ASP A 510 14.19 13.61 0.29
CA ASP A 510 12.90 12.93 0.24
C ASP A 510 12.50 12.64 -1.21
N VAL A 511 12.81 11.42 -1.67
CA VAL A 511 12.58 10.95 -3.04
C VAL A 511 11.14 11.23 -3.53
N PRO A 512 10.06 10.91 -2.79
CA PRO A 512 8.70 11.33 -3.14
C PRO A 512 8.53 12.82 -3.43
N LYS A 513 9.13 13.73 -2.64
CA LYS A 513 9.03 15.17 -2.89
C LYS A 513 9.67 15.54 -4.22
N VAL A 514 10.86 14.99 -4.50
CA VAL A 514 11.59 15.25 -5.75
C VAL A 514 10.86 14.71 -6.97
N ASN A 515 10.41 13.46 -6.91
CA ASN A 515 9.66 12.83 -8.00
C ASN A 515 8.37 13.61 -8.31
N SER A 516 7.61 13.99 -7.28
CA SER A 516 6.41 14.81 -7.45
C SER A 516 6.71 16.21 -7.98
N LEU A 517 7.74 16.88 -7.46
CA LEU A 517 8.16 18.19 -7.94
C LEU A 517 8.50 18.15 -9.43
N VAL A 518 9.31 17.19 -9.86
CA VAL A 518 9.73 17.05 -11.27
C VAL A 518 8.51 16.86 -12.17
N VAL A 519 7.63 15.92 -11.85
CA VAL A 519 6.41 15.67 -12.65
C VAL A 519 5.50 16.90 -12.69
N TYR A 520 5.31 17.57 -11.54
CA TYR A 520 4.46 18.75 -11.44
C TYR A 520 5.00 19.92 -12.28
N VAL A 521 6.29 20.20 -12.17
CA VAL A 521 6.98 21.24 -12.94
C VAL A 521 6.93 20.95 -14.43
N GLY A 522 7.15 19.68 -14.84
CA GLY A 522 7.05 19.29 -16.25
C GLY A 522 5.63 19.45 -16.81
N ALA A 523 4.60 19.08 -16.04
CA ALA A 523 3.21 19.28 -16.44
C ALA A 523 2.87 20.77 -16.60
N HIS A 524 3.35 21.62 -15.69
CA HIS A 524 3.16 23.06 -15.78
C HIS A 524 3.90 23.65 -17.00
N ALA A 525 5.13 23.20 -17.27
CA ALA A 525 5.90 23.62 -18.44
C ALA A 525 5.19 23.27 -19.76
N LEU A 526 4.65 22.06 -19.86
CA LEU A 526 3.90 21.61 -21.02
C LEU A 526 2.65 22.47 -21.27
N ALA A 527 1.90 22.80 -20.21
CA ALA A 527 0.75 23.69 -20.32
C ALA A 527 1.15 25.11 -20.77
N ARG A 528 2.33 25.61 -20.33
CA ARG A 528 2.87 26.89 -20.77
C ARG A 528 3.29 26.89 -22.24
N LEU A 529 4.01 25.85 -22.68
CA LEU A 529 4.50 25.71 -24.06
C LEU A 529 3.37 25.55 -25.08
N GLN A 530 2.25 24.94 -24.69
CA GLN A 530 1.05 24.87 -25.54
C GLN A 530 0.38 26.25 -25.74
N ASN A 531 0.43 27.11 -24.72
CA ASN A 531 -0.26 28.41 -24.73
C ASN A 531 0.62 29.56 -25.24
N SER A 532 1.92 29.36 -25.40
CA SER A 532 2.85 30.43 -25.78
C SER A 532 4.06 29.89 -26.53
N GLN A 533 4.49 30.54 -27.61
CA GLN A 533 5.74 30.23 -28.33
C GLN A 533 6.98 30.66 -27.53
N ILE A 534 7.13 30.17 -26.31
CA ILE A 534 8.24 30.49 -25.41
C ILE A 534 9.31 29.39 -25.54
N SER A 535 10.58 29.80 -25.66
CA SER A 535 11.71 28.88 -25.62
C SER A 535 11.82 28.19 -24.26
N LEU A 536 12.01 26.87 -24.24
CA LEU A 536 12.23 26.02 -23.05
C LEU A 536 13.22 26.65 -22.04
N THR A 537 14.26 27.31 -22.57
CA THR A 537 15.46 27.76 -21.84
C THR A 537 15.25 28.97 -20.93
N ARG A 538 14.12 29.68 -21.02
CA ARG A 538 13.84 30.90 -20.24
C ARG A 538 12.55 30.80 -19.41
N THR A 539 12.24 29.59 -18.96
CA THR A 539 11.00 29.30 -18.23
C THR A 539 11.28 29.14 -16.74
N PRO A 540 10.39 29.60 -15.83
CA PRO A 540 10.56 29.38 -14.39
C PRO A 540 10.64 27.87 -14.04
N GLU A 541 10.00 27.02 -14.84
CA GLU A 541 10.07 25.57 -14.74
C GLU A 541 11.51 25.06 -14.96
N MET A 542 12.19 25.57 -15.98
CA MET A 542 13.60 25.23 -16.24
C MET A 542 14.52 25.81 -15.15
N GLU A 543 14.22 26.98 -14.59
CA GLU A 543 14.97 27.55 -13.45
C GLU A 543 14.89 26.63 -12.22
N VAL A 544 13.73 26.05 -11.92
CA VAL A 544 13.58 25.04 -10.86
C VAL A 544 14.47 23.83 -11.14
N ILE A 545 14.42 23.28 -12.36
CA ILE A 545 15.24 22.11 -12.73
C ILE A 545 16.74 22.42 -12.66
N GLN A 546 17.17 23.60 -13.11
CA GLN A 546 18.56 24.04 -12.98
C GLN A 546 18.98 24.17 -11.52
N LYS A 547 18.10 24.70 -10.66
CA LYS A 547 18.36 24.82 -9.22
C LYS A 547 18.59 23.46 -8.56
N LEU A 548 17.87 22.42 -8.98
CA LEU A 548 18.09 21.05 -8.50
C LEU A 548 19.50 20.52 -8.81
N MET A 549 20.15 21.01 -9.87
CA MET A 549 21.50 20.59 -10.24
C MET A 549 22.59 21.19 -9.33
N GLU A 550 22.25 22.18 -8.50
CA GLU A 550 23.15 22.76 -7.50
C GLU A 550 23.27 21.92 -6.22
N LEU A 551 22.46 20.86 -6.07
CA LEU A 551 22.61 19.90 -4.98
C LEU A 551 23.98 19.19 -5.05
N GLU A 552 24.42 18.73 -3.88
CA GLU A 552 25.53 17.79 -3.74
C GLU A 552 25.28 16.52 -4.55
N ASP A 553 26.35 15.76 -4.81
CA ASP A 553 26.34 14.66 -5.77
C ASP A 553 25.22 13.63 -5.54
N ARG A 554 24.94 13.28 -4.28
CA ARG A 554 23.85 12.34 -3.96
C ARG A 554 22.47 12.93 -4.25
N GLY A 555 22.24 14.20 -3.91
CA GLY A 555 20.96 14.86 -4.16
C GLY A 555 20.73 15.08 -5.64
N ARG A 556 21.76 15.52 -6.37
CA ARG A 556 21.73 15.66 -7.82
C ARG A 556 21.44 14.34 -8.53
N TYR A 557 22.04 13.24 -8.07
CA TYR A 557 21.76 11.90 -8.58
C TYR A 557 20.28 11.49 -8.41
N VAL A 558 19.66 11.81 -7.28
CA VAL A 558 18.22 11.56 -7.04
C VAL A 558 17.35 12.41 -7.98
N CYS A 559 17.66 13.70 -8.13
CA CYS A 559 16.93 14.60 -9.03
C CYS A 559 17.04 14.19 -10.51
N LEU A 560 18.24 13.83 -10.97
CA LEU A 560 18.44 13.31 -12.32
C LEU A 560 17.66 12.01 -12.54
N ASN A 561 17.64 11.11 -11.56
CA ASN A 561 16.80 9.91 -11.62
C ASN A 561 15.31 10.25 -11.74
N ALA A 562 14.82 11.26 -11.02
CA ALA A 562 13.43 11.70 -11.10
C ALA A 562 13.05 12.23 -12.50
N ILE A 563 13.97 12.95 -13.15
CA ILE A 563 13.84 13.42 -14.54
C ILE A 563 13.85 12.23 -15.50
N VAL A 564 14.84 11.35 -15.38
CA VAL A 564 15.01 10.19 -16.29
C VAL A 564 13.90 9.15 -16.10
N ASN A 565 13.24 9.08 -14.93
CA ASN A 565 12.03 8.29 -14.72
C ASN A 565 10.88 8.67 -15.67
N GLN A 566 10.91 9.86 -16.27
CA GLN A 566 9.88 10.31 -17.20
C GLN A 566 10.15 9.90 -18.65
N LEU A 567 11.35 9.37 -18.95
CA LEU A 567 11.74 8.90 -20.28
C LEU A 567 11.17 7.49 -20.55
N ARG A 568 9.85 7.40 -20.75
CA ARG A 568 9.09 6.14 -20.87
C ARG A 568 8.65 5.90 -22.31
N TYR A 569 7.41 5.50 -22.56
CA TYR A 569 6.84 5.38 -23.91
C TYR A 569 6.62 6.78 -24.55
N PRO A 570 6.40 6.89 -25.87
CA PRO A 570 6.10 8.15 -26.56
C PRO A 570 4.96 8.91 -25.88
N SER A 571 5.25 10.10 -25.37
CA SER A 571 4.29 10.98 -24.71
C SER A 571 4.86 12.39 -24.62
N SER A 572 4.03 13.38 -24.29
CA SER A 572 4.48 14.76 -24.08
C SER A 572 5.47 14.90 -22.95
N HIS A 573 5.33 14.10 -21.88
CA HIS A 573 6.31 14.07 -20.78
C HIS A 573 7.65 13.51 -21.26
N THR A 574 7.64 12.37 -21.95
CA THR A 574 8.86 11.75 -22.47
C THR A 574 9.62 12.70 -23.39
N HIS A 575 8.91 13.38 -24.29
CA HIS A 575 9.51 14.37 -25.20
C HIS A 575 10.10 15.56 -24.43
N TYR A 576 9.31 16.18 -23.55
CA TYR A 576 9.75 17.31 -22.73
C TYR A 576 10.99 16.97 -21.90
N PHE A 577 10.97 15.86 -21.15
CA PHE A 577 12.09 15.49 -20.31
C PHE A 577 13.30 15.00 -21.10
N SER A 578 13.13 14.46 -22.31
CA SER A 578 14.25 14.21 -23.22
C SER A 578 14.96 15.51 -23.57
N CYS A 579 14.20 16.55 -23.96
CA CYS A 579 14.74 17.88 -24.22
C CYS A 579 15.43 18.49 -22.99
N VAL A 580 14.85 18.34 -21.79
CA VAL A 580 15.46 18.79 -20.53
C VAL A 580 16.79 18.10 -20.28
N VAL A 581 16.88 16.78 -20.43
CA VAL A 581 18.13 16.02 -20.24
C VAL A 581 19.21 16.48 -21.22
N LEU A 582 18.85 16.61 -22.50
CA LEU A 582 19.77 17.06 -23.54
C LEU A 582 20.23 18.51 -23.32
N TYR A 583 19.33 19.39 -22.84
CA TYR A 583 19.65 20.76 -22.46
C TYR A 583 20.60 20.82 -21.24
N LEU A 584 20.33 20.04 -20.20
CA LEU A 584 21.22 19.96 -19.02
C LEU A 584 22.62 19.47 -19.42
N PHE A 585 22.73 18.59 -20.42
CA PHE A 585 24.03 18.17 -20.93
C PHE A 585 24.71 19.27 -21.77
N SER A 586 23.98 19.98 -22.64
CA SER A 586 24.59 20.99 -23.52
C SER A 586 24.96 22.26 -22.77
N GLU A 587 24.02 22.86 -22.05
CA GLU A 587 24.13 24.23 -21.52
C GLU A 587 24.70 24.32 -20.10
N PHE A 588 24.61 23.25 -19.30
CA PHE A 588 25.09 23.32 -17.92
C PHE A 588 26.62 23.30 -17.88
N LYS A 589 27.22 24.32 -17.25
CA LYS A 589 28.68 24.54 -17.30
C LYS A 589 29.48 23.47 -16.56
N SER A 590 28.92 22.90 -15.50
CA SER A 590 29.61 21.92 -14.67
C SER A 590 29.72 20.58 -15.37
N VAL A 591 30.96 20.13 -15.61
CA VAL A 591 31.28 18.81 -16.18
C VAL A 591 30.73 17.68 -15.30
N ALA A 592 30.72 17.87 -13.97
CA ALA A 592 30.17 16.88 -13.03
C ALA A 592 28.68 16.62 -13.27
N VAL A 593 27.91 17.61 -13.72
CA VAL A 593 26.49 17.41 -14.07
C VAL A 593 26.38 16.59 -15.35
N LYS A 594 27.21 16.87 -16.37
CA LYS A 594 27.24 16.12 -17.64
C LYS A 594 27.63 14.65 -17.43
N GLU A 595 28.61 14.42 -16.56
CA GLU A 595 29.03 13.08 -16.15
C GLU A 595 27.89 12.33 -15.43
N GLN A 596 27.22 12.97 -14.47
CA GLN A 596 26.10 12.34 -13.76
C GLN A 596 24.89 12.08 -14.65
N VAL A 597 24.57 12.98 -15.59
CA VAL A 597 23.54 12.74 -16.63
C VAL A 597 23.89 11.47 -17.41
N THR A 598 25.13 11.37 -17.88
CA THR A 598 25.62 10.20 -18.62
C THR A 598 25.53 8.93 -17.76
N ARG A 599 25.95 8.99 -16.50
CA ARG A 599 25.90 7.86 -15.56
C ARG A 599 24.47 7.35 -15.34
N VAL A 600 23.51 8.25 -15.09
CA VAL A 600 22.10 7.86 -14.84
C VAL A 600 21.46 7.24 -16.09
N LEU A 601 21.79 7.71 -17.29
CA LEU A 601 21.33 7.06 -18.52
C LEU A 601 22.00 5.70 -18.72
N LEU A 602 23.32 5.63 -18.56
CA LEU A 602 24.12 4.42 -18.80
C LEU A 602 23.78 3.29 -17.81
N GLU A 603 23.66 3.58 -16.51
CA GLU A 603 23.37 2.56 -15.50
C GLU A 603 22.05 1.83 -15.79
N ARG A 604 21.09 2.53 -16.42
CA ARG A 604 19.81 1.97 -16.87
C ARG A 604 19.90 1.16 -18.15
N LEU A 605 20.96 1.29 -18.94
CA LEU A 605 21.16 0.55 -20.19
C LEU A 605 22.02 -0.70 -20.02
N ILE A 606 22.95 -0.71 -19.06
CA ILE A 606 23.84 -1.86 -18.79
C ILE A 606 23.14 -3.04 -18.09
N VAL A 607 21.92 -2.84 -17.59
CA VAL A 607 21.12 -3.91 -16.99
C VAL A 607 20.39 -4.73 -18.07
N ASN A 608 19.85 -5.88 -17.66
CA ASN A 608 19.07 -6.72 -18.55
C ASN A 608 17.80 -6.00 -19.04
N ARG A 609 17.38 -6.33 -20.26
CA ARG A 609 16.08 -5.90 -20.79
C ARG A 609 14.95 -6.21 -19.79
N PRO A 610 13.88 -5.40 -19.75
CA PRO A 610 13.53 -4.33 -20.69
C PRO A 610 14.22 -2.99 -20.42
N HIS A 611 14.23 -2.13 -21.45
CA HIS A 611 14.72 -0.74 -21.38
C HIS A 611 13.59 0.21 -21.80
N PRO A 612 13.36 1.32 -21.09
CA PRO A 612 12.36 2.30 -21.48
C PRO A 612 12.66 2.91 -22.86
N TRP A 613 11.62 3.10 -23.69
CA TRP A 613 11.76 3.61 -25.06
C TRP A 613 12.44 4.99 -25.11
N GLY A 614 11.93 5.93 -24.33
CA GLY A 614 12.42 7.31 -24.27
C GLY A 614 13.84 7.40 -23.74
N LEU A 615 14.22 6.51 -22.82
CA LEU A 615 15.60 6.41 -22.32
C LEU A 615 16.57 6.10 -23.47
N LEU A 616 16.23 5.09 -24.30
CA LEU A 616 17.04 4.72 -25.46
C LEU A 616 17.11 5.89 -26.45
N ILE A 617 15.97 6.48 -26.78
CA ILE A 617 15.89 7.62 -27.70
C ILE A 617 16.78 8.79 -27.25
N THR A 618 16.66 9.22 -25.99
CA THR A 618 17.46 10.32 -25.44
C THR A 618 18.95 9.99 -25.46
N PHE A 619 19.32 8.74 -25.14
CA PHE A 619 20.71 8.32 -25.13
C PHE A 619 21.31 8.24 -26.53
N ILE A 620 20.57 7.71 -27.51
CA ILE A 620 20.97 7.66 -28.92
C ILE A 620 21.21 9.07 -29.45
N GLU A 621 20.28 10.00 -29.20
CA GLU A 621 20.40 11.39 -29.60
C GLU A 621 21.64 12.06 -29.00
N LEU A 622 21.87 11.87 -27.70
CA LEU A 622 23.03 12.41 -26.98
C LEU A 622 24.36 11.94 -27.57
N VAL A 623 24.44 10.67 -27.97
CA VAL A 623 25.69 10.04 -28.44
C VAL A 623 25.93 10.28 -29.94
N LYS A 624 24.88 10.31 -30.78
CA LYS A 624 24.99 10.46 -32.24
C LYS A 624 25.06 11.92 -32.70
N ASN A 625 24.33 12.83 -32.04
CA ASN A 625 24.27 14.21 -32.50
C ASN A 625 25.54 14.97 -32.11
N GLN A 626 26.34 15.34 -33.11
CA GLN A 626 27.63 16.01 -32.94
C GLN A 626 27.52 17.34 -32.18
N ARG A 627 26.34 17.97 -32.16
CA ARG A 627 26.05 19.19 -31.39
C ARG A 627 26.44 19.07 -29.92
N TYR A 628 26.25 17.89 -29.32
CA TYR A 628 26.51 17.70 -27.90
C TYR A 628 28.00 17.48 -27.59
N GLY A 629 28.82 17.15 -28.59
CA GLY A 629 30.24 16.87 -28.41
C GLY A 629 30.50 15.78 -27.37
N PHE A 630 29.60 14.80 -27.22
CA PHE A 630 29.62 13.78 -26.16
C PHE A 630 31.00 13.11 -26.02
N TRP A 631 31.59 12.70 -27.14
CA TRP A 631 32.87 12.00 -27.20
C TRP A 631 34.10 12.87 -26.89
N ASN A 632 33.92 14.18 -26.70
CA ASN A 632 35.00 15.11 -26.34
C ASN A 632 35.25 15.15 -24.83
N TYR A 633 34.35 14.60 -24.01
CA TYR A 633 34.49 14.63 -22.56
C TYR A 633 35.33 13.45 -22.05
N PRO A 634 36.24 13.68 -21.09
CA PRO A 634 37.19 12.66 -20.64
C PRO A 634 36.52 11.45 -19.95
N PHE A 635 35.36 11.65 -19.31
CA PHE A 635 34.61 10.56 -18.67
C PHE A 635 34.07 9.52 -19.67
N THR A 636 34.06 9.81 -20.98
CA THR A 636 33.68 8.82 -22.00
C THR A 636 34.77 7.80 -22.29
N ARG A 637 36.01 8.10 -21.87
CA ARG A 637 37.22 7.27 -22.07
C ARG A 637 37.93 6.95 -20.76
N CYS A 638 37.23 7.08 -19.63
CA CYS A 638 37.83 6.86 -18.31
C CYS A 638 38.16 5.38 -18.04
N ALA A 639 37.47 4.46 -18.72
CA ALA A 639 37.73 3.04 -18.71
C ALA A 639 37.39 2.42 -20.07
N THR A 640 38.21 1.47 -20.53
CA THR A 640 38.01 0.75 -21.80
C THR A 640 36.68 0.00 -21.85
N GLU A 641 36.19 -0.47 -20.71
CA GLU A 641 34.91 -1.16 -20.57
C GLU A 641 33.74 -0.21 -20.81
N ILE A 642 33.81 1.00 -20.24
CA ILE A 642 32.81 2.05 -20.40
C ILE A 642 32.77 2.52 -21.87
N GLU A 643 33.94 2.74 -22.47
CA GLU A 643 34.08 3.07 -23.89
C GLU A 643 33.46 1.99 -24.78
N LYS A 644 33.75 0.71 -24.54
CA LYS A 644 33.14 -0.42 -25.27
C LYS A 644 31.63 -0.48 -25.11
N VAL A 645 31.07 -0.17 -23.93
CA VAL A 645 29.62 -0.11 -23.73
C VAL A 645 29.02 1.03 -24.56
N PHE A 646 29.63 2.22 -24.53
CA PHE A 646 29.18 3.35 -25.35
C PHE A 646 29.24 3.04 -26.84
N GLU A 647 30.33 2.44 -27.32
CA GLU A 647 30.48 2.00 -28.70
C GLU A 647 29.47 0.91 -29.07
N SER A 648 29.25 -0.07 -28.20
CA SER A 648 28.30 -1.15 -28.44
C SER A 648 26.87 -0.61 -28.56
N VAL A 649 26.48 0.31 -27.68
CA VAL A 649 25.17 0.96 -27.78
C VAL A 649 25.14 1.81 -29.06
N ALA A 650 26.13 2.66 -29.32
CA ALA A 650 26.17 3.49 -30.53
C ALA A 650 26.14 2.68 -31.85
N ARG A 651 26.72 1.46 -31.88
CA ARG A 651 26.73 0.55 -33.04
C ARG A 651 25.47 -0.31 -33.16
N SER A 652 24.80 -0.62 -32.04
CA SER A 652 23.55 -1.40 -32.03
C SER A 652 22.32 -0.58 -32.47
N CYS A 653 22.52 0.73 -32.73
CA CYS A 653 21.50 1.72 -33.09
C CYS A 653 21.75 2.30 -34.48
#